data_AF-Q8BMQ2-F1
#
_entry.id   AF-Q8BMQ2-F1
#
_cell.length_a   1.000
_cell.length_b   1.000
_cell.length_c   1.000
_cell.angle_alpha   90.00
_cell.angle_beta   90.00
_cell.angle_gamma   90.00
#
_symmetry.space_group_name_H-M   'P 1'
#
loop_
_entity.id
_entity.type
_entity.pdbx_description
1 polymer ?
#
loop_
_entity_poly.entity_id
_entity_poly.type
_entity_poly.pdbx_seq_one_letter_code
_entity_poly.pdbx_strand_id
1 'polypeptide(L)'
;MSEADQALVGPKADEPSPPAEEKDEGGGKEAAADAAPGPSASFRLMVTRREPAVKLQYAVSGLEPLSWSEDHRVSVSTARSVAVLELICDVHNPGQDLVIHRTSVPAPLNSCLLKVGSKTEVAECKEKFASSKDPTISQTFMLDRMFNPEGKALPPMRGFKYTSWSPMGCDANGRCLLAALTMDNRLTVQVNLNRLQWVQLVDLTEIYGDRLYETSYRLSKNEAPEGNLGDFAEFQRRHSMQTPVRMEWSSICTTQQVKHNNECRDVSSVLLAVLFENGNIAVWQFQLPFVGKESISSCNTIESGISSPSVLFWWEYEHNNRKMSGLIVGSAFGPVKILPVNLKAVKGYFTLRQPVVLWKEMDKLPVHSIKCVPLYHPYQKCSCSLVVAARGSYVFWCLLLISKAGLNVHNSHVTGLHSLPIVSITADKQNGTVYTCSSDGKVRQLIPIFTDVALKFEHQLIKLSDVFGSVRTHGIAVSPCGAYLAIITTEGMMNGLHPVNKNYQVQFVTLKTFEEAAAQLLESSVQNLFKQVDLIDLVRWKILKDKHIPQFLHEALEKKIESSGVTYFWRFKLFLLRILYQSMQKSPSEALWKPTHEDSKILLVDSPGMGDGEDEQQEEGTSKQGTKAGLQEKSKEGDTEETPEDSLTAGGDTGGREPVEEKLLEIQGKIEAVEMHLTREHMKRVLGEVYLHTWITENTSIPTRGLCNFLMSDEDYDDRTAQVLIGHISKKMNKQTFPERCSLCKEILPFTDRKQAVCSNGHIWLRCFLTYQSCQSLIYRRCLLHDSIARHPVPEDPDWIKRLLQSPCPFCDSPVF
;
A
#
# COMPACT_ATOMS: atom_id res chain seq x y z
N MET A 1 32.90 32.46 28.59
CA MET A 1 33.84 33.54 28.21
C MET A 1 33.19 34.35 27.10
N SER A 2 33.41 35.65 27.07
CA SER A 2 32.44 36.64 26.56
C SER A 2 32.61 37.04 25.09
N GLU A 3 31.58 37.73 24.58
CA GLU A 3 31.59 38.82 23.57
C GLU A 3 32.33 38.55 22.23
N ALA A 4 31.70 38.51 21.06
CA ALA A 4 30.91 39.57 20.41
C ALA A 4 31.67 40.90 20.25
N ASP A 5 32.21 41.21 19.06
CA ASP A 5 31.50 42.07 18.08
C ASP A 5 32.24 42.27 16.74
N GLN A 6 31.45 42.44 15.67
CA GLN A 6 31.65 43.29 14.46
C GLN A 6 32.94 43.29 13.57
N ALA A 7 32.76 43.97 12.41
CA ALA A 7 33.76 44.41 11.41
C ALA A 7 34.29 43.36 10.40
N LEU A 8 34.49 43.63 9.09
CA LEU A 8 34.00 44.69 8.17
C LEU A 8 34.44 44.33 6.72
N VAL A 9 34.05 45.16 5.72
CA VAL A 9 34.62 45.28 4.35
C VAL A 9 34.28 44.18 3.31
N GLY A 10 33.77 44.59 2.14
CA GLY A 10 33.78 43.82 0.89
C GLY A 10 34.58 44.59 -0.20
N PRO A 11 34.58 44.13 -1.46
CA PRO A 11 34.58 45.13 -2.54
C PRO A 11 33.68 44.81 -3.74
N LYS A 12 33.30 45.86 -4.46
CA LYS A 12 32.71 45.81 -5.82
C LYS A 12 33.80 45.53 -6.86
N ALA A 13 33.45 44.82 -7.93
CA ALA A 13 33.95 45.09 -9.29
C ALA A 13 33.04 44.43 -10.37
N ASP A 14 32.82 45.19 -11.44
CA ASP A 14 32.59 44.82 -12.85
C ASP A 14 31.32 44.06 -13.29
N GLU A 15 30.41 44.82 -13.93
CA GLU A 15 29.52 44.35 -15.01
C GLU A 15 30.31 44.08 -16.30
N PRO A 16 29.78 43.24 -17.21
CA PRO A 16 29.52 43.79 -18.54
C PRO A 16 28.17 43.39 -19.17
N SER A 17 27.52 44.39 -19.77
CA SER A 17 26.74 44.42 -21.03
C SER A 17 25.89 43.20 -21.49
N PRO A 18 24.59 43.39 -21.79
CA PRO A 18 23.78 42.38 -22.48
C PRO A 18 24.03 42.39 -24.00
N PRO A 19 23.99 41.23 -24.70
CA PRO A 19 23.88 41.19 -26.15
C PRO A 19 22.44 41.45 -26.61
N ALA A 20 22.29 42.08 -27.78
CA ALA A 20 21.01 42.47 -28.36
C ALA A 20 20.38 41.36 -29.23
N GLU A 21 19.08 41.55 -29.49
CA GLU A 21 18.26 41.03 -30.59
C GLU A 21 18.82 39.90 -31.49
N GLU A 22 18.15 38.74 -31.44
CA GLU A 22 17.73 38.09 -32.68
C GLU A 22 16.20 38.04 -32.72
N LYS A 23 15.64 38.62 -33.80
CA LYS A 23 14.24 38.50 -34.15
C LYS A 23 14.06 37.18 -34.88
N ASP A 24 13.03 36.43 -34.54
CA ASP A 24 12.49 35.44 -35.48
C ASP A 24 10.97 35.58 -35.57
N GLU A 25 10.48 35.76 -36.78
CA GLU A 25 9.09 36.10 -37.08
C GLU A 25 8.31 34.81 -37.37
N GLY A 26 7.55 34.33 -36.37
CA GLY A 26 6.76 33.10 -36.47
C GLY A 26 5.30 33.31 -36.05
N GLY A 27 4.49 33.90 -36.94
CA GLY A 27 3.10 34.24 -36.63
C GLY A 27 2.18 33.02 -36.46
N GLY A 28 1.47 32.97 -35.34
CA GLY A 28 0.41 31.97 -35.08
C GLY A 28 -0.56 32.49 -34.02
N LYS A 29 -1.64 33.17 -34.46
CA LYS A 29 -2.73 33.59 -33.58
C LYS A 29 -3.52 32.37 -33.14
N GLU A 30 -3.63 32.09 -31.85
CA GLU A 30 -4.87 31.50 -31.33
C GLU A 30 -5.17 31.85 -29.87
N ALA A 31 -6.48 32.08 -29.66
CA ALA A 31 -7.26 32.39 -28.47
C ALA A 31 -6.58 32.51 -27.08
N ALA A 32 -6.96 33.59 -26.38
CA ALA A 32 -6.78 33.74 -24.94
C ALA A 32 -7.45 32.58 -24.19
N ALA A 33 -6.70 31.91 -23.31
CA ALA A 33 -7.27 31.04 -22.30
C ALA A 33 -7.81 31.91 -21.16
N ASP A 34 -9.12 32.11 -21.13
CA ASP A 34 -9.82 32.83 -20.06
C ASP A 34 -9.48 32.23 -18.69
N ALA A 35 -9.38 33.12 -17.70
CA ALA A 35 -9.09 32.73 -16.33
C ALA A 35 -10.20 31.80 -15.79
N ALA A 36 -9.80 30.61 -15.32
CA ALA A 36 -10.72 29.67 -14.70
C ALA A 36 -11.49 30.36 -13.55
N PRO A 37 -12.83 30.18 -13.44
CA PRO A 37 -13.60 30.77 -12.35
C PRO A 37 -13.08 30.23 -11.01
N GLY A 38 -12.81 31.13 -10.06
CA GLY A 38 -12.43 30.73 -8.71
C GLY A 38 -13.55 29.88 -8.06
N PRO A 39 -13.23 28.90 -7.20
CA PRO A 39 -14.22 28.00 -6.60
C PRO A 39 -15.01 28.68 -5.47
N SER A 40 -15.81 29.69 -5.80
CA SER A 40 -16.72 30.38 -4.87
C SER A 40 -18.18 30.00 -5.12
N ALA A 41 -18.46 28.70 -5.18
CA ALA A 41 -19.81 28.13 -5.19
C ALA A 41 -19.87 26.95 -4.20
N SER A 42 -20.15 27.26 -2.93
CA SER A 42 -20.30 26.36 -1.77
C SER A 42 -19.84 24.91 -1.97
N PHE A 43 -18.53 24.66 -1.84
CA PHE A 43 -17.99 23.30 -1.83
C PHE A 43 -18.62 22.52 -0.66
N ARG A 44 -19.54 21.59 -0.96
CA ARG A 44 -20.18 20.71 0.02
C ARG A 44 -19.81 19.27 -0.29
N LEU A 45 -18.76 18.77 0.37
CA LEU A 45 -18.43 17.35 0.30
C LEU A 45 -19.55 16.52 0.92
N MET A 46 -20.23 15.70 0.11
CA MET A 46 -21.15 14.67 0.60
C MET A 46 -20.38 13.37 0.85
N VAL A 47 -20.13 13.09 2.14
CA VAL A 47 -19.53 11.83 2.57
C VAL A 47 -20.60 10.75 2.73
N THR A 48 -20.38 9.58 2.13
CA THR A 48 -21.25 8.39 2.27
C THR A 48 -20.50 7.29 3.00
N ARG A 49 -21.14 6.66 3.99
CA ARG A 49 -20.60 5.46 4.66
C ARG A 49 -20.44 4.31 3.68
N ARG A 50 -19.35 3.57 3.81
CA ARG A 50 -19.14 2.30 3.11
C ARG A 50 -19.00 1.17 4.13
N GLU A 51 -19.84 0.15 3.99
CA GLU A 51 -19.70 -1.11 4.72
C GLU A 51 -18.62 -1.99 4.07
N PRO A 52 -18.04 -2.97 4.81
CA PRO A 52 -18.29 -3.26 6.22
C PRO A 52 -17.50 -2.37 7.18
N ALA A 53 -18.13 -1.99 8.31
CA ALA A 53 -17.40 -1.52 9.49
C ALA A 53 -16.54 -2.67 10.05
N VAL A 54 -15.22 -2.51 10.00
CA VAL A 54 -14.25 -3.56 10.36
C VAL A 54 -13.93 -3.51 11.86
N LYS A 55 -14.64 -4.30 12.65
CA LYS A 55 -14.32 -4.51 14.08
C LYS A 55 -12.91 -5.09 14.24
N LEU A 56 -12.11 -4.47 15.10
CA LEU A 56 -10.77 -4.91 15.47
C LEU A 56 -10.82 -5.91 16.64
N GLN A 57 -9.93 -6.90 16.63
CA GLN A 57 -9.84 -7.93 17.67
C GLN A 57 -9.21 -7.40 18.98
N TYR A 58 -8.40 -6.34 18.90
CA TYR A 58 -7.64 -5.80 20.02
C TYR A 58 -7.73 -4.27 20.05
N ALA A 59 -7.53 -3.70 21.25
CA ALA A 59 -7.46 -2.25 21.41
C ALA A 59 -6.30 -1.65 20.62
N VAL A 60 -6.54 -0.48 20.04
CA VAL A 60 -5.57 0.29 19.26
C VAL A 60 -4.44 0.78 20.15
N SER A 61 -3.21 0.79 19.64
CA SER A 61 -2.00 1.22 20.35
C SER A 61 -1.09 2.08 19.48
N GLY A 62 -0.17 2.78 20.13
CA GLY A 62 0.83 3.60 19.45
C GLY A 62 0.35 5.01 19.10
N LEU A 63 1.15 5.69 18.29
CA LEU A 63 0.89 7.03 17.76
C LEU A 63 0.63 6.90 16.26
N GLU A 64 -0.28 7.70 15.69
CA GLU A 64 -0.74 7.53 14.29
C GLU A 64 -1.05 6.04 13.96
N PRO A 65 -2.02 5.42 14.65
CA PRO A 65 -2.23 3.97 14.58
C PRO A 65 -2.75 3.47 13.23
N LEU A 66 -3.09 4.35 12.29
CA LEU A 66 -3.70 4.04 10.99
C LEU A 66 -2.81 4.56 9.86
N SER A 67 -2.50 3.72 8.87
CA SER A 67 -1.77 4.13 7.66
C SER A 67 -2.24 3.33 6.44
N TRP A 68 -2.22 3.92 5.24
CA TRP A 68 -2.69 3.30 4.00
C TRP A 68 -1.53 3.23 2.99
N SER A 69 -1.24 2.03 2.49
CA SER A 69 -0.20 1.79 1.48
C SER A 69 -0.68 2.17 0.08
N GLU A 70 0.28 2.44 -0.81
CA GLU A 70 0.03 2.71 -2.23
C GLU A 70 -0.51 1.50 -3.00
N ASP A 71 -0.45 0.31 -2.40
CA ASP A 71 -1.03 -0.93 -2.92
C ASP A 71 -2.29 -1.38 -2.16
N HIS A 72 -3.05 -0.37 -1.69
CA HIS A 72 -4.41 -0.45 -1.16
C HIS A 72 -4.57 -1.30 0.12
N ARG A 73 -3.53 -1.37 0.96
CA ARG A 73 -3.57 -2.02 2.27
C ARG A 73 -3.53 -1.00 3.41
N VAL A 74 -4.49 -1.10 4.33
CA VAL A 74 -4.54 -0.30 5.56
C VAL A 74 -3.89 -1.10 6.70
N SER A 75 -2.88 -0.53 7.36
CA SER A 75 -2.35 -1.07 8.62
C SER A 75 -3.02 -0.40 9.82
N VAL A 76 -3.32 -1.20 10.84
CA VAL A 76 -3.82 -0.74 12.14
C VAL A 76 -2.95 -1.28 13.27
N SER A 77 -2.27 -0.39 13.99
CA SER A 77 -1.47 -0.75 15.17
C SER A 77 -2.37 -1.07 16.37
N THR A 78 -2.24 -2.28 16.92
CA THR A 78 -3.00 -2.73 18.10
C THR A 78 -2.08 -3.33 19.17
N ALA A 79 -2.63 -3.46 20.39
CA ALA A 79 -1.95 -3.96 21.57
C ALA A 79 -1.40 -5.41 21.46
N ARG A 80 -1.73 -6.16 20.39
CA ARG A 80 -1.22 -7.53 20.14
C ARG A 80 -0.88 -7.85 18.68
N SER A 81 -1.23 -7.00 17.71
CA SER A 81 -0.95 -7.24 16.29
C SER A 81 -0.98 -5.93 15.48
N VAL A 82 -0.37 -5.93 14.29
CA VAL A 82 -0.82 -5.03 13.22
C VAL A 82 -1.94 -5.76 12.50
N ALA A 83 -3.17 -5.23 12.53
CA ALA A 83 -4.22 -5.72 11.64
C ALA A 83 -4.01 -5.09 10.26
N VAL A 84 -4.04 -5.88 9.20
CA VAL A 84 -3.89 -5.40 7.82
C VAL A 84 -5.15 -5.70 7.03
N LEU A 85 -5.75 -4.64 6.49
CA LEU A 85 -6.99 -4.64 5.75
C LEU A 85 -6.69 -4.29 4.29
N GLU A 86 -6.77 -5.28 3.39
CA GLU A 86 -6.54 -5.11 1.97
C GLU A 86 -7.87 -4.81 1.27
N LEU A 87 -7.98 -3.64 0.63
CA LEU A 87 -9.10 -3.32 -0.25
C LEU A 87 -8.90 -4.01 -1.59
N ILE A 88 -9.88 -4.81 -2.00
CA ILE A 88 -9.91 -5.54 -3.26
C ILE A 88 -11.14 -5.10 -4.04
N CYS A 89 -11.00 -4.81 -5.34
CA CYS A 89 -12.13 -4.60 -6.23
C CYS A 89 -12.48 -5.91 -6.93
N ASP A 90 -13.23 -6.77 -6.23
CA ASP A 90 -13.62 -8.09 -6.73
C ASP A 90 -14.73 -7.97 -7.79
N VAL A 91 -14.44 -8.45 -9.01
CA VAL A 91 -15.37 -8.49 -10.15
C VAL A 91 -16.29 -9.71 -10.13
N HIS A 92 -16.14 -10.58 -9.13
CA HIS A 92 -16.96 -11.75 -8.89
C HIS A 92 -17.84 -11.62 -7.64
N ASN A 93 -17.74 -10.52 -6.88
CA ASN A 93 -18.62 -10.25 -5.74
C ASN A 93 -19.79 -9.31 -6.12
N PRO A 94 -21.06 -9.78 -6.12
CA PRO A 94 -22.22 -8.96 -6.47
C PRO A 94 -22.65 -7.96 -5.38
N GLY A 95 -22.08 -8.05 -4.17
CA GLY A 95 -22.39 -7.16 -3.05
C GLY A 95 -21.89 -5.73 -3.28
N GLN A 96 -22.69 -4.73 -2.93
CA GLN A 96 -22.34 -3.31 -3.08
C GLN A 96 -21.27 -2.82 -2.08
N ASP A 97 -20.92 -3.63 -1.08
CA ASP A 97 -19.97 -3.31 -0.03
C ASP A 97 -18.50 -3.35 -0.50
N LEU A 98 -17.61 -2.81 0.33
CA LEU A 98 -16.16 -2.93 0.14
C LEU A 98 -15.70 -4.36 0.42
N VAL A 99 -14.93 -4.94 -0.50
CA VAL A 99 -14.34 -6.26 -0.29
C VAL A 99 -13.01 -6.11 0.44
N ILE A 100 -13.04 -6.26 1.77
CA ILE A 100 -11.89 -6.08 2.65
C ILE A 100 -11.33 -7.43 3.11
N HIS A 101 -10.17 -7.81 2.59
CA HIS A 101 -9.42 -8.98 3.06
C HIS A 101 -8.65 -8.65 4.33
N ARG A 102 -8.75 -9.52 5.35
CA ARG A 102 -8.13 -9.30 6.67
C ARG A 102 -6.98 -10.27 6.90
N THR A 103 -5.81 -9.74 7.21
CA THR A 103 -4.63 -10.48 7.69
C THR A 103 -4.06 -9.78 8.92
N SER A 104 -3.06 -10.37 9.58
CA SER A 104 -2.40 -9.70 10.70
C SER A 104 -0.92 -10.08 10.81
N VAL A 105 -0.13 -9.15 11.36
CA VAL A 105 1.23 -9.39 11.85
C VAL A 105 1.14 -9.47 13.38
N PRO A 106 1.35 -10.64 14.02
CA PRO A 106 1.31 -10.73 15.47
C PRO A 106 2.48 -9.97 16.11
N ALA A 107 2.26 -9.41 17.30
CA ALA A 107 3.36 -8.88 18.10
C ALA A 107 4.28 -10.03 18.56
N PRO A 108 5.61 -9.84 18.62
CA PRO A 108 6.53 -10.85 19.13
C PRO A 108 6.17 -11.30 20.56
N LEU A 109 6.32 -12.60 20.84
CA LEU A 109 6.01 -13.16 22.16
C LEU A 109 7.08 -12.80 23.21
N ASN A 110 8.34 -12.77 22.77
CA ASN A 110 9.52 -12.47 23.58
C ASN A 110 9.77 -10.96 23.61
N SER A 111 10.12 -10.40 24.77
CA SER A 111 10.53 -9.00 24.91
C SER A 111 11.81 -8.69 24.11
N CYS A 112 11.92 -7.46 23.61
CA CYS A 112 13.13 -6.92 23.00
C CYS A 112 14.19 -6.62 24.07
N LEU A 113 15.41 -7.09 23.86
CA LEU A 113 16.57 -6.82 24.71
C LEU A 113 17.59 -6.01 23.90
N LEU A 114 17.69 -4.70 24.16
CA LEU A 114 18.63 -3.83 23.45
C LEU A 114 20.08 -4.19 23.77
N LYS A 115 20.93 -4.13 22.75
CA LYS A 115 22.33 -4.55 22.80
C LYS A 115 23.17 -3.39 23.37
N VAL A 116 23.25 -3.27 24.69
CA VAL A 116 24.00 -2.18 25.37
C VAL A 116 25.37 -2.59 25.96
N GLY A 117 25.71 -3.87 25.88
CA GLY A 117 26.99 -4.42 26.34
C GLY A 117 27.13 -5.92 26.12
N SER A 118 28.00 -6.57 26.90
CA SER A 118 28.05 -8.03 27.00
C SER A 118 26.94 -8.56 27.91
N LYS A 119 26.47 -9.81 27.74
CA LYS A 119 25.33 -10.35 28.51
C LYS A 119 25.59 -10.38 30.02
N THR A 120 26.82 -10.65 30.44
CA THR A 120 27.26 -10.70 31.85
C THR A 120 27.31 -9.31 32.46
N GLU A 121 28.05 -8.39 31.84
CA GLU A 121 28.19 -6.99 32.26
C GLU A 121 26.82 -6.29 32.37
N VAL A 122 25.91 -6.56 31.43
CA VAL A 122 24.53 -6.04 31.49
C VAL A 122 23.77 -6.59 32.70
N ALA A 123 23.88 -7.89 32.99
CA ALA A 123 23.21 -8.49 34.15
C ALA A 123 23.72 -7.90 35.48
N GLU A 124 25.04 -7.78 35.62
CA GLU A 124 25.70 -7.16 36.78
C GLU A 124 25.27 -5.69 36.96
N CYS A 125 25.23 -4.92 35.88
CA CYS A 125 24.77 -3.53 35.92
C CYS A 125 23.29 -3.42 36.31
N LYS A 126 22.41 -4.29 35.77
CA LYS A 126 20.99 -4.31 36.13
C LYS A 126 20.77 -4.63 37.61
N GLU A 127 21.50 -5.58 38.17
CA GLU A 127 21.45 -5.90 39.61
C GLU A 127 21.97 -4.73 40.46
N LYS A 128 23.10 -4.14 40.09
CA LYS A 128 23.68 -2.96 40.75
C LYS A 128 22.72 -1.76 40.77
N PHE A 129 22.04 -1.46 39.67
CA PHE A 129 21.11 -0.33 39.61
C PHE A 129 19.81 -0.61 40.37
N ALA A 130 19.25 -1.82 40.26
CA ALA A 130 18.06 -2.22 41.03
C ALA A 130 18.29 -2.22 42.55
N SER A 131 19.50 -2.57 43.00
CA SER A 131 19.91 -2.58 44.41
C SER A 131 20.59 -1.28 44.89
N SER A 132 20.61 -0.24 44.06
CA SER A 132 21.25 1.03 44.41
C SER A 132 20.59 1.68 45.62
N LYS A 133 21.43 2.13 46.56
CA LYS A 133 20.98 2.92 47.74
C LYS A 133 20.45 4.31 47.35
N ASP A 134 20.77 4.79 46.15
CA ASP A 134 20.19 6.02 45.61
C ASP A 134 18.79 5.72 45.04
N PRO A 135 17.73 6.32 45.60
CA PRO A 135 16.37 6.12 45.10
C PRO A 135 16.18 6.70 43.69
N THR A 136 16.95 7.71 43.27
CA THR A 136 16.82 8.27 41.92
C THR A 136 17.26 7.25 40.87
N ILE A 137 18.40 6.57 41.10
CA ILE A 137 18.89 5.51 40.21
C ILE A 137 17.96 4.29 40.27
N SER A 138 17.67 3.78 41.47
CA SER A 138 16.92 2.52 41.59
C SER A 138 15.45 2.65 41.16
N GLN A 139 14.76 3.75 41.48
CA GLN A 139 13.37 3.95 41.04
C GLN A 139 13.29 4.21 39.53
N THR A 140 14.16 5.06 38.96
CA THR A 140 14.18 5.25 37.50
C THR A 140 14.50 3.94 36.78
N PHE A 141 15.45 3.14 37.27
CA PHE A 141 15.75 1.82 36.70
C PHE A 141 14.57 0.84 36.80
N MET A 142 13.88 0.77 37.93
CA MET A 142 12.76 -0.18 38.14
C MET A 142 11.47 0.21 37.42
N LEU A 143 11.24 1.52 37.20
CA LEU A 143 10.05 2.03 36.50
C LEU A 143 10.22 2.07 34.97
N ASP A 144 11.47 2.15 34.49
CA ASP A 144 11.75 2.13 33.06
C ASP A 144 11.69 0.71 32.47
N ARG A 145 10.64 0.47 31.68
CA ARG A 145 10.39 -0.81 31.02
C ARG A 145 11.38 -1.12 29.89
N MET A 146 12.18 -0.17 29.42
CA MET A 146 13.26 -0.42 28.46
C MET A 146 14.52 -0.95 29.13
N PHE A 147 14.81 -0.48 30.34
CA PHE A 147 15.94 -0.98 31.13
C PHE A 147 15.62 -2.36 31.72
N ASN A 148 14.37 -2.59 32.10
CA ASN A 148 13.91 -3.86 32.69
C ASN A 148 12.66 -4.44 32.00
N PRO A 149 12.75 -4.91 30.74
CA PRO A 149 11.59 -5.36 29.95
C PRO A 149 11.04 -6.74 30.36
N GLU A 150 11.78 -7.48 31.20
CA GLU A 150 11.36 -8.73 31.86
C GLU A 150 11.04 -8.48 33.34
N GLY A 151 10.94 -7.21 33.75
CA GLY A 151 10.87 -6.79 35.16
C GLY A 151 9.69 -7.40 35.89
N LYS A 152 9.97 -8.20 36.93
CA LYS A 152 9.00 -8.97 37.74
C LYS A 152 7.81 -8.17 38.29
N ALA A 153 7.90 -6.84 38.33
CA ALA A 153 6.87 -5.93 38.84
C ALA A 153 5.95 -5.30 37.78
N LEU A 154 6.34 -5.28 36.49
CA LEU A 154 5.59 -4.60 35.42
C LEU A 154 5.35 -5.54 34.23
N PRO A 155 4.12 -5.62 33.68
CA PRO A 155 3.87 -6.44 32.51
C PRO A 155 4.65 -5.91 31.30
N PRO A 156 5.17 -6.80 30.43
CA PRO A 156 5.95 -6.42 29.26
C PRO A 156 5.12 -5.56 28.30
N MET A 157 5.78 -4.59 27.66
CA MET A 157 5.13 -3.69 26.70
C MET A 157 4.84 -4.42 25.39
N ARG A 158 3.59 -4.88 25.23
CA ARG A 158 3.12 -5.59 24.03
C ARG A 158 2.35 -4.68 23.08
N GLY A 159 2.38 -5.03 21.79
CA GLY A 159 1.70 -4.33 20.71
C GLY A 159 2.62 -3.43 19.90
N PHE A 160 2.01 -2.63 19.02
CA PHE A 160 2.73 -1.78 18.07
C PHE A 160 2.64 -0.30 18.43
N LYS A 161 3.78 0.40 18.31
CA LYS A 161 3.99 1.83 18.58
C LYS A 161 3.76 2.67 17.33
N TYR A 162 4.18 2.15 16.17
CA TYR A 162 4.08 2.82 14.87
C TYR A 162 4.25 1.82 13.71
N THR A 163 3.67 2.10 12.56
CA THR A 163 3.84 1.32 11.32
C THR A 163 3.96 2.25 10.12
N SER A 164 4.86 1.94 9.18
CA SER A 164 5.02 2.73 7.94
C SER A 164 5.22 1.83 6.73
N TRP A 165 4.56 2.16 5.63
CA TRP A 165 4.57 1.41 4.37
C TRP A 165 5.66 1.96 3.44
N SER A 166 6.43 1.08 2.81
CA SER A 166 7.32 1.50 1.73
C SER A 166 6.50 1.92 0.49
N PRO A 167 7.11 2.62 -0.48
CA PRO A 167 6.54 2.76 -1.81
C PRO A 167 6.21 1.39 -2.42
N MET A 168 5.26 1.38 -3.35
CA MET A 168 4.93 0.19 -4.14
C MET A 168 6.09 -0.19 -5.08
N GLY A 169 6.39 -1.49 -5.18
CA GLY A 169 7.50 -2.02 -5.98
C GLY A 169 8.71 -2.50 -5.17
N CYS A 170 8.62 -2.59 -3.84
CA CYS A 170 9.76 -2.89 -2.98
C CYS A 170 9.96 -4.38 -2.67
N ASP A 171 8.91 -5.20 -2.63
CA ASP A 171 9.05 -6.66 -2.45
C ASP A 171 9.20 -7.43 -3.77
N ALA A 172 9.42 -8.74 -3.68
CA ALA A 172 9.57 -9.64 -4.82
C ALA A 172 8.33 -9.74 -5.74
N ASN A 173 7.15 -9.33 -5.25
CA ASN A 173 5.88 -9.32 -5.96
C ASN A 173 5.50 -7.91 -6.48
N GLY A 174 6.40 -6.92 -6.33
CA GLY A 174 6.16 -5.54 -6.76
C GLY A 174 5.26 -4.73 -5.80
N ARG A 175 5.13 -5.14 -4.54
CA ARG A 175 4.24 -4.56 -3.53
C ARG A 175 5.00 -3.76 -2.47
N CYS A 176 4.24 -3.13 -1.56
CA CYS A 176 4.81 -2.41 -0.42
C CYS A 176 5.33 -3.38 0.66
N LEU A 177 6.45 -3.02 1.29
CA LEU A 177 6.93 -3.60 2.54
C LEU A 177 6.24 -2.89 3.72
N LEU A 178 6.09 -3.60 4.85
CA LEU A 178 5.59 -3.03 6.09
C LEU A 178 6.73 -2.94 7.11
N ALA A 179 7.18 -1.72 7.43
CA ALA A 179 8.00 -1.50 8.61
C ALA A 179 7.08 -1.45 9.85
N ALA A 180 7.40 -2.23 10.87
CA ALA A 180 6.62 -2.33 12.09
C ALA A 180 7.51 -2.13 13.32
N LEU A 181 7.15 -1.13 14.14
CA LEU A 181 7.83 -0.77 15.37
C LEU A 181 6.96 -1.16 16.57
N THR A 182 7.46 -2.05 17.42
CA THR A 182 6.76 -2.53 18.62
C THR A 182 6.86 -1.54 19.79
N MET A 183 6.03 -1.73 20.82
CA MET A 183 6.05 -0.90 22.04
C MET A 183 7.34 -1.07 22.86
N ASP A 184 7.96 -2.24 22.84
CA ASP A 184 9.31 -2.53 23.37
C ASP A 184 10.45 -2.17 22.38
N ASN A 185 10.13 -1.35 21.37
CA ASN A 185 11.08 -0.72 20.45
C ASN A 185 11.91 -1.65 19.54
N ARG A 186 11.36 -2.83 19.21
CA ARG A 186 11.86 -3.66 18.10
C ARG A 186 11.36 -3.13 16.76
N LEU A 187 12.28 -2.91 15.82
CA LEU A 187 11.99 -2.49 14.47
C LEU A 187 12.19 -3.67 13.50
N THR A 188 11.12 -4.09 12.83
CA THR A 188 11.14 -5.19 11.88
C THR A 188 10.61 -4.77 10.51
N VAL A 189 11.06 -5.43 9.45
CA VAL A 189 10.48 -5.29 8.09
C VAL A 189 9.76 -6.58 7.73
N GLN A 190 8.50 -6.45 7.35
CA GLN A 190 7.55 -7.54 7.11
C GLN A 190 7.09 -7.52 5.64
N VAL A 191 6.90 -8.69 5.05
CA VAL A 191 6.41 -8.88 3.68
C VAL A 191 5.21 -9.84 3.66
N ASN A 192 4.38 -9.74 2.62
CA ASN A 192 3.27 -10.65 2.37
C ASN A 192 3.60 -11.53 1.15
N LEU A 193 4.07 -12.76 1.39
CA LEU A 193 4.54 -13.64 0.30
C LEU A 193 3.38 -14.30 -0.45
N ASN A 194 2.45 -14.91 0.31
CA ASN A 194 1.44 -15.84 -0.20
C ASN A 194 0.00 -15.35 0.07
N ARG A 195 -0.27 -14.05 -0.13
CA ARG A 195 -1.55 -13.34 0.14
C ARG A 195 -1.99 -13.30 1.61
N LEU A 196 -2.03 -14.43 2.31
CA LEU A 196 -2.55 -14.56 3.68
C LEU A 196 -1.45 -14.59 4.75
N GLN A 197 -0.21 -14.90 4.38
CA GLN A 197 0.91 -15.06 5.30
C GLN A 197 1.85 -13.85 5.27
N TRP A 198 2.11 -13.29 6.45
CA TRP A 198 3.16 -12.32 6.69
C TRP A 198 4.44 -12.98 7.20
N VAL A 199 5.59 -12.53 6.71
CA VAL A 199 6.92 -13.04 7.08
C VAL A 199 7.84 -11.87 7.44
N GLN A 200 8.54 -12.00 8.57
CA GLN A 200 9.59 -11.07 8.97
C GLN A 200 10.86 -11.35 8.15
N LEU A 201 11.27 -10.38 7.33
CA LEU A 201 12.47 -10.50 6.50
C LEU A 201 13.75 -10.08 7.24
N VAL A 202 13.63 -9.14 8.18
CA VAL A 202 14.77 -8.67 9.00
C VAL A 202 14.31 -8.00 10.30
N ASP A 203 15.13 -8.13 11.34
CA ASP A 203 15.12 -7.30 12.53
C ASP A 203 16.23 -6.24 12.40
N LEU A 204 15.86 -4.95 12.33
CA LEU A 204 16.82 -3.85 12.21
C LEU A 204 17.36 -3.41 13.57
N THR A 205 16.64 -3.68 14.67
CA THR A 205 17.13 -3.38 16.03
C THR A 205 18.31 -4.28 16.38
N GLU A 206 18.26 -5.57 16.03
CA GLU A 206 19.37 -6.51 16.19
C GLU A 206 20.62 -6.03 15.43
N ILE A 207 20.51 -5.82 14.11
CA ILE A 207 21.64 -5.41 13.25
C ILE A 207 22.24 -4.07 13.70
N TYR A 208 21.42 -3.12 14.13
CA TYR A 208 21.90 -1.82 14.60
C TYR A 208 22.58 -1.92 15.96
N GLY A 209 22.04 -2.73 16.86
CA GLY A 209 22.61 -2.99 18.18
C GLY A 209 23.98 -3.66 18.12
N ASP A 210 24.14 -4.67 17.25
CA ASP A 210 25.43 -5.32 17.00
C ASP A 210 26.45 -4.31 16.45
N ARG A 211 26.05 -3.50 15.47
CA ARG A 211 26.92 -2.47 14.89
C ARG A 211 27.38 -1.42 15.91
N LEU A 212 26.49 -0.98 16.80
CA LEU A 212 26.85 -0.06 17.89
C LEU A 212 27.78 -0.71 18.92
N TYR A 213 27.60 -2.00 19.18
CA TYR A 213 28.50 -2.77 20.04
C TYR A 213 29.91 -2.89 19.42
N GLU A 214 30.00 -3.20 18.13
CA GLU A 214 31.27 -3.23 17.36
C GLU A 214 32.00 -1.87 17.36
N THR A 215 31.27 -0.74 17.24
CA THR A 215 31.87 0.60 17.33
C THR A 215 32.09 1.10 18.76
N SER A 216 31.84 0.25 19.78
CA SER A 216 31.92 0.63 21.20
C SER A 216 31.08 1.87 21.56
N TYR A 217 29.90 2.00 20.94
CA TYR A 217 28.93 3.09 21.14
C TYR A 217 29.49 4.50 20.87
N ARG A 218 30.49 4.65 20.01
CA ARG A 218 31.01 5.94 19.55
C ARG A 218 30.21 6.44 18.34
N LEU A 219 29.96 7.74 18.24
CA LEU A 219 29.28 8.36 17.09
C LEU A 219 30.29 8.63 15.97
N SER A 220 31.45 9.18 16.33
CA SER A 220 32.58 9.36 15.42
C SER A 220 33.80 8.52 15.81
N LYS A 221 34.69 8.26 14.84
CA LYS A 221 35.93 7.51 15.08
C LYS A 221 36.91 8.21 16.04
N ASN A 222 36.72 9.50 16.28
CA ASN A 222 37.64 10.35 17.03
C ASN A 222 37.18 10.59 18.48
N GLU A 223 35.96 10.16 18.84
CA GLU A 223 35.51 10.18 20.24
C GLU A 223 36.23 9.10 21.06
N ALA A 224 36.56 9.46 22.31
CA ALA A 224 36.84 8.49 23.34
C ALA A 224 35.54 7.75 23.74
N PRO A 225 35.60 6.51 24.23
CA PRO A 225 34.43 5.87 24.85
C PRO A 225 33.94 6.75 26.01
N GLU A 226 32.66 7.13 25.99
CA GLU A 226 32.12 8.12 26.95
C GLU A 226 32.01 7.60 28.39
N GLY A 227 31.90 6.28 28.60
CA GLY A 227 31.86 5.73 29.96
C GLY A 227 31.93 4.20 30.08
N ASN A 228 32.02 3.75 31.33
CA ASN A 228 31.82 2.35 31.74
C ASN A 228 30.30 2.09 31.88
N LEU A 229 29.80 0.92 31.45
CA LEU A 229 28.37 0.57 31.53
C LEU A 229 27.82 0.58 32.97
N GLY A 230 28.70 0.43 33.97
CA GLY A 230 28.36 0.55 35.39
C GLY A 230 28.08 1.97 35.87
N ASP A 231 28.22 2.99 35.04
CA ASP A 231 27.64 4.32 35.24
C ASP A 231 26.22 4.35 34.66
N PHE A 232 25.26 4.84 35.45
CA PHE A 232 23.86 4.90 35.05
C PHE A 232 23.65 5.87 33.87
N ALA A 233 24.41 6.96 33.77
CA ALA A 233 24.29 7.91 32.67
C ALA A 233 24.68 7.27 31.32
N GLU A 234 25.80 6.54 31.27
CA GLU A 234 26.22 5.78 30.07
C GLU A 234 25.24 4.63 29.77
N PHE A 235 24.72 3.94 30.80
CA PHE A 235 23.68 2.93 30.62
C PHE A 235 22.42 3.52 29.95
N GLN A 236 21.93 4.67 30.42
CA GLN A 236 20.81 5.39 29.79
C GLN A 236 21.12 5.83 28.35
N ARG A 237 22.33 6.38 28.11
CA ARG A 237 22.81 6.82 26.79
C ARG A 237 22.80 5.67 25.77
N ARG A 238 23.33 4.49 26.12
CA ARG A 238 23.35 3.33 25.19
C ARG A 238 21.96 2.79 24.85
N HIS A 239 20.98 2.96 25.74
CA HIS A 239 19.58 2.66 25.42
C HIS A 239 18.98 3.72 24.50
N SER A 240 19.13 5.02 24.79
CA SER A 240 18.54 6.08 23.96
C SER A 240 19.14 6.16 22.55
N MET A 241 20.38 5.69 22.36
CA MET A 241 20.98 5.44 21.04
C MET A 241 20.26 4.35 20.22
N GLN A 242 19.53 3.44 20.87
CA GLN A 242 18.87 2.26 20.28
C GLN A 242 17.34 2.28 20.40
N THR A 243 16.74 3.27 21.05
CA THR A 243 15.28 3.42 21.16
C THR A 243 14.71 4.25 20.00
N PRO A 244 14.15 3.64 18.93
CA PRO A 244 13.47 4.37 17.86
C PRO A 244 12.19 5.09 18.31
N VAL A 245 12.02 6.34 17.86
CA VAL A 245 10.85 7.21 18.06
C VAL A 245 9.92 7.18 16.85
N ARG A 246 10.49 7.28 15.64
CA ARG A 246 9.80 7.27 14.34
C ARG A 246 10.67 6.66 13.25
N MET A 247 10.02 6.28 12.16
CA MET A 247 10.66 5.76 10.95
C MET A 247 9.89 6.23 9.72
N GLU A 248 10.58 6.59 8.65
CA GLU A 248 9.96 7.02 7.39
C GLU A 248 10.74 6.53 6.18
N TRP A 249 10.00 6.21 5.11
CA TRP A 249 10.54 5.71 3.85
C TRP A 249 10.78 6.85 2.84
N SER A 250 11.83 6.72 2.02
CA SER A 250 12.00 7.54 0.81
C SER A 250 11.14 7.02 -0.35
N SER A 251 11.07 7.76 -1.46
CA SER A 251 10.70 7.14 -2.75
C SER A 251 11.79 6.19 -3.25
N ILE A 252 11.48 5.42 -4.31
CA ILE A 252 12.44 4.51 -4.95
C ILE A 252 13.46 5.31 -5.74
N CYS A 253 14.74 5.14 -5.41
CA CYS A 253 15.87 5.70 -6.13
C CYS A 253 16.44 4.66 -7.11
N THR A 254 16.30 4.91 -8.41
CA THR A 254 16.92 4.10 -9.47
C THR A 254 18.23 4.74 -9.92
N THR A 255 19.30 3.94 -9.94
CA THR A 255 20.65 4.35 -10.38
C THR A 255 21.15 3.42 -11.47
N GLN A 256 21.93 3.94 -12.43
CA GLN A 256 22.47 3.11 -13.50
C GLN A 256 23.86 2.57 -13.11
N GLN A 257 24.01 1.26 -13.08
CA GLN A 257 25.28 0.58 -12.86
C GLN A 257 25.82 0.04 -14.19
N VAL A 258 26.98 0.54 -14.62
CA VAL A 258 27.68 0.01 -15.79
C VAL A 258 28.43 -1.26 -15.38
N LYS A 259 28.10 -2.39 -16.02
CA LYS A 259 28.82 -3.66 -15.88
C LYS A 259 30.15 -3.64 -16.64
N HIS A 260 31.03 -4.61 -16.37
CA HIS A 260 32.32 -4.76 -17.07
C HIS A 260 32.22 -4.95 -18.59
N ASN A 261 31.08 -5.39 -19.12
CA ASN A 261 30.79 -5.52 -20.55
C ASN A 261 30.14 -4.25 -21.17
N ASN A 262 30.18 -3.12 -20.47
CA ASN A 262 29.53 -1.84 -20.81
C ASN A 262 27.98 -1.89 -20.88
N GLU A 263 27.32 -2.96 -20.43
CA GLU A 263 25.87 -2.95 -20.24
C GLU A 263 25.50 -2.08 -19.04
N CYS A 264 24.61 -1.10 -19.26
CA CYS A 264 23.94 -0.40 -18.17
C CYS A 264 22.83 -1.28 -17.60
N ARG A 265 22.87 -1.54 -16.29
CA ARG A 265 21.79 -2.13 -15.52
C ARG A 265 21.19 -1.07 -14.60
N ASP A 266 19.88 -0.88 -14.68
CA ASP A 266 19.16 -0.10 -13.68
C ASP A 266 19.10 -0.89 -12.36
N VAL A 267 19.55 -0.25 -11.28
CA VAL A 267 19.54 -0.77 -9.91
C VAL A 267 18.67 0.15 -9.07
N SER A 268 17.51 -0.36 -8.67
CA SER A 268 16.58 0.34 -7.79
C SER A 268 16.89 0.05 -6.32
N SER A 269 16.79 1.08 -5.50
CA SER A 269 16.93 1.01 -4.05
C SER A 269 15.91 1.91 -3.36
N VAL A 270 15.61 1.60 -2.10
CA VAL A 270 14.76 2.44 -1.24
C VAL A 270 15.49 2.70 0.07
N LEU A 271 15.21 3.85 0.69
CA LEU A 271 15.82 4.24 1.95
C LEU A 271 14.77 4.20 3.08
N LEU A 272 15.21 3.82 4.27
CA LEU A 272 14.42 3.89 5.50
C LEU A 272 15.21 4.71 6.52
N ALA A 273 14.68 5.85 6.95
CA ALA A 273 15.26 6.66 8.01
C ALA A 273 14.58 6.31 9.34
N VAL A 274 15.37 6.11 10.39
CA VAL A 274 14.91 5.73 11.73
C VAL A 274 15.47 6.73 12.73
N LEU A 275 14.60 7.50 13.37
CA LEU A 275 14.92 8.52 14.36
C LEU A 275 14.93 7.90 15.76
N PHE A 276 16.00 8.14 16.54
CA PHE A 276 16.19 7.62 17.90
C PHE A 276 16.01 8.71 18.97
N GLU A 277 15.76 8.30 20.21
CA GLU A 277 15.51 9.20 21.35
C GLU A 277 16.67 10.16 21.62
N ASN A 278 17.91 9.75 21.38
CA ASN A 278 19.09 10.59 21.54
C ASN A 278 19.26 11.68 20.46
N GLY A 279 18.40 11.73 19.43
CA GLY A 279 18.52 12.68 18.33
C GLY A 279 19.24 12.15 17.09
N ASN A 280 19.73 10.91 17.09
CA ASN A 280 20.35 10.32 15.89
C ASN A 280 19.31 9.79 14.90
N ILE A 281 19.71 9.69 13.64
CA ILE A 281 18.93 9.08 12.57
C ILE A 281 19.79 8.03 11.87
N ALA A 282 19.38 6.76 11.89
CA ALA A 282 19.96 5.74 11.02
C ALA A 282 19.20 5.72 9.69
N VAL A 283 19.91 5.93 8.59
CA VAL A 283 19.40 5.84 7.22
C VAL A 283 19.90 4.55 6.60
N TRP A 284 19.01 3.58 6.47
CA TRP A 284 19.24 2.30 5.83
C TRP A 284 19.02 2.40 4.33
N GLN A 285 19.78 1.62 3.55
CA GLN A 285 19.60 1.50 2.10
C GLN A 285 19.34 0.04 1.74
N PHE A 286 18.18 -0.21 1.13
CA PHE A 286 17.74 -1.54 0.71
C PHE A 286 17.76 -1.62 -0.81
N GLN A 287 18.39 -2.66 -1.35
CA GLN A 287 18.31 -3.01 -2.77
C GLN A 287 16.96 -3.66 -3.07
N LEU A 288 16.40 -3.37 -4.26
CA LEU A 288 15.12 -3.91 -4.69
C LEU A 288 15.28 -5.01 -5.76
N PRO A 289 14.47 -6.08 -5.73
CA PRO A 289 13.47 -6.40 -4.70
C PRO A 289 14.13 -6.76 -3.37
N PHE A 290 13.52 -6.32 -2.26
CA PHE A 290 14.01 -6.61 -0.93
C PHE A 290 13.61 -8.05 -0.53
N VAL A 291 14.61 -8.92 -0.34
CA VAL A 291 14.41 -10.35 -0.05
C VAL A 291 14.91 -10.78 1.33
N GLY A 292 15.59 -9.91 2.07
CA GLY A 292 16.10 -10.20 3.41
C GLY A 292 17.29 -9.34 3.82
N LYS A 293 18.01 -9.77 4.86
CA LYS A 293 19.22 -9.11 5.40
C LYS A 293 20.28 -8.84 4.32
N GLU A 294 20.46 -9.76 3.37
CA GLU A 294 21.40 -9.64 2.23
C GLU A 294 21.09 -8.44 1.30
N SER A 295 19.84 -7.97 1.26
CA SER A 295 19.45 -6.80 0.46
C SER A 295 19.83 -5.45 1.12
N ILE A 296 20.37 -5.45 2.35
CA ILE A 296 20.78 -4.21 3.04
C ILE A 296 22.19 -3.82 2.56
N SER A 297 22.27 -2.82 1.68
CA SER A 297 23.54 -2.40 1.09
C SER A 297 24.34 -1.44 1.97
N SER A 298 23.66 -0.59 2.75
CA SER A 298 24.34 0.29 3.71
C SER A 298 23.42 0.76 4.83
N CYS A 299 24.03 1.29 5.90
CA CYS A 299 23.36 2.06 6.93
C CYS A 299 24.29 3.23 7.30
N ASN A 300 23.76 4.46 7.37
CA ASN A 300 24.52 5.66 7.72
C ASN A 300 23.85 6.36 8.92
N THR A 301 24.62 6.96 9.82
CA THR A 301 24.07 7.70 10.97
C THR A 301 24.23 9.20 10.74
N ILE A 302 23.17 9.96 11.04
CA ILE A 302 23.12 11.43 10.95
C ILE A 302 22.65 11.97 12.29
N GLU A 303 23.33 12.98 12.84
CA GLU A 303 22.88 13.70 14.03
C GLU A 303 21.86 14.77 13.64
N SER A 304 20.70 14.81 14.30
CA SER A 304 19.66 15.80 13.97
C SER A 304 19.91 17.20 14.52
N GLY A 305 20.70 17.33 15.59
CA GLY A 305 20.83 18.58 16.34
C GLY A 305 19.47 19.09 16.87
N ILE A 306 18.54 18.19 17.19
CA ILE A 306 17.26 18.48 17.85
C ILE A 306 17.15 17.67 19.14
N SER A 307 16.96 18.37 20.26
CA SER A 307 16.67 17.76 21.56
C SER A 307 15.24 17.23 21.62
N SER A 308 15.06 16.06 22.24
CA SER A 308 13.78 15.36 22.41
C SER A 308 12.96 15.31 21.12
N PRO A 309 13.48 14.64 20.07
CA PRO A 309 12.81 14.60 18.79
C PRO A 309 11.52 13.75 18.90
N SER A 310 10.44 14.17 18.25
CA SER A 310 9.11 13.56 18.36
C SER A 310 8.60 12.97 17.05
N VAL A 311 9.03 13.55 15.92
CA VAL A 311 8.53 13.22 14.58
C VAL A 311 9.63 13.31 13.53
N LEU A 312 9.52 12.45 12.52
CA LEU A 312 10.36 12.39 11.33
C LEU A 312 9.44 12.44 10.10
N PHE A 313 9.86 13.08 9.00
CA PHE A 313 9.22 12.98 7.69
C PHE A 313 10.26 13.04 6.57
N TRP A 314 10.08 12.27 5.50
CA TRP A 314 10.95 12.34 4.32
C TRP A 314 10.45 13.43 3.36
N TRP A 315 11.26 14.47 3.15
CA TRP A 315 10.97 15.51 2.16
C TRP A 315 11.63 15.16 0.84
N GLU A 316 10.87 15.28 -0.24
CA GLU A 316 11.37 15.18 -1.61
C GLU A 316 10.80 16.34 -2.45
N TYR A 317 11.66 16.87 -3.32
CA TYR A 317 11.35 17.90 -4.29
C TYR A 317 11.80 17.43 -5.66
N GLU A 318 10.86 17.37 -6.61
CA GLU A 318 11.13 16.95 -7.98
C GLU A 318 10.84 18.09 -8.96
N HIS A 319 11.83 18.39 -9.79
CA HIS A 319 11.72 19.36 -10.87
C HIS A 319 12.50 18.89 -12.09
N ASN A 320 11.77 18.56 -13.15
CA ASN A 320 12.29 17.81 -14.31
C ASN A 320 13.02 16.54 -13.82
N ASN A 321 14.14 16.19 -14.45
CA ASN A 321 14.92 14.99 -14.10
C ASN A 321 15.80 15.15 -12.84
N ARG A 322 15.55 16.15 -11.99
CA ARG A 322 16.30 16.38 -10.73
C ARG A 322 15.38 16.20 -9.53
N LYS A 323 15.74 15.26 -8.66
CA LYS A 323 15.15 15.06 -7.34
C LYS A 323 16.13 15.55 -6.27
N MET A 324 15.63 16.33 -5.31
CA MET A 324 16.36 16.74 -4.10
C MET A 324 15.59 16.21 -2.89
N SER A 325 16.29 15.72 -1.87
CA SER A 325 15.67 15.16 -0.67
C SER A 325 16.24 15.72 0.62
N GLY A 326 15.46 15.63 1.71
CA GLY A 326 15.87 16.01 3.06
C GLY A 326 15.05 15.27 4.11
N LEU A 327 15.47 15.30 5.38
CA LEU A 327 14.70 14.72 6.49
C LEU A 327 14.16 15.84 7.38
N ILE A 328 12.84 15.95 7.47
CA ILE A 328 12.18 16.88 8.40
C ILE A 328 12.12 16.22 9.78
N VAL A 329 12.68 16.88 10.79
CA VAL A 329 12.61 16.42 12.19
C VAL A 329 11.92 17.48 13.02
N GLY A 330 10.93 17.09 13.81
CA GLY A 330 10.25 17.93 14.79
C GLY A 330 10.56 17.52 16.23
N SER A 331 10.50 18.47 17.15
CA SER A 331 10.75 18.28 18.59
C SER A 331 9.46 18.18 19.40
N ALA A 332 9.51 17.44 20.50
CA ALA A 332 8.51 17.50 21.57
C ALA A 332 8.40 18.89 22.22
N PHE A 333 9.38 19.78 22.01
CA PHE A 333 9.37 21.16 22.52
C PHE A 333 8.95 22.22 21.48
N GLY A 334 8.70 21.83 20.22
CA GLY A 334 8.18 22.73 19.19
C GLY A 334 9.03 22.94 17.92
N PRO A 335 10.36 23.08 17.99
CA PRO A 335 11.17 23.36 16.80
C PRO A 335 11.11 22.27 15.72
N VAL A 336 11.26 22.67 14.46
CA VAL A 336 11.31 21.77 13.29
C VAL A 336 12.40 22.22 12.32
N LYS A 337 13.20 21.27 11.84
CA LYS A 337 14.27 21.51 10.86
C LYS A 337 14.21 20.48 9.73
N ILE A 338 14.59 20.87 8.52
CA ILE A 338 14.96 19.95 7.43
C ILE A 338 16.46 19.73 7.49
N LEU A 339 16.89 18.47 7.44
CA LEU A 339 18.28 18.04 7.52
C LEU A 339 18.76 17.52 6.15
N PRO A 340 20.04 17.74 5.81
CA PRO A 340 20.66 17.16 4.62
C PRO A 340 20.94 15.65 4.81
N VAL A 341 20.70 14.87 3.77
CA VAL A 341 20.87 13.40 3.75
C VAL A 341 22.09 13.05 2.89
N ASN A 342 23.28 13.23 3.46
CA ASN A 342 24.55 13.12 2.75
C ASN A 342 25.01 11.66 2.54
N LEU A 343 24.34 10.94 1.64
CA LEU A 343 24.66 9.54 1.30
C LEU A 343 25.86 9.43 0.35
N LYS A 344 27.07 9.38 0.91
CA LYS A 344 28.32 9.19 0.14
C LYS A 344 28.31 7.97 -0.80
N ALA A 345 27.51 6.95 -0.48
CA ALA A 345 27.38 5.72 -1.27
C ALA A 345 26.46 5.84 -2.49
N VAL A 346 25.52 6.80 -2.52
CA VAL A 346 24.50 6.90 -3.58
C VAL A 346 24.89 8.01 -4.55
N LYS A 347 25.60 7.64 -5.62
CA LYS A 347 25.98 8.58 -6.69
C LYS A 347 24.73 9.21 -7.30
N GLY A 348 24.72 10.54 -7.43
CA GLY A 348 23.59 11.30 -7.97
C GLY A 348 22.48 11.62 -6.98
N TYR A 349 22.61 11.25 -5.71
CA TYR A 349 21.65 11.64 -4.67
C TYR A 349 21.86 13.10 -4.25
N PHE A 350 20.89 13.98 -4.56
CA PHE A 350 20.98 15.40 -4.21
C PHE A 350 20.23 15.72 -2.91
N THR A 351 20.83 16.57 -2.09
CA THR A 351 20.25 17.04 -0.84
C THR A 351 20.65 18.50 -0.57
N LEU A 352 20.13 19.07 0.53
CA LEU A 352 20.50 20.41 0.99
C LEU A 352 21.98 20.48 1.37
N ARG A 353 22.59 21.68 1.31
CA ARG A 353 23.97 21.87 1.78
C ARG A 353 24.06 22.07 3.30
N GLN A 354 23.01 22.63 3.89
CA GLN A 354 22.92 22.97 5.32
C GLN A 354 21.51 22.68 5.82
N PRO A 355 21.31 22.43 7.13
CA PRO A 355 19.99 22.34 7.73
C PRO A 355 19.17 23.63 7.54
N VAL A 356 17.87 23.48 7.31
CA VAL A 356 16.91 24.59 7.13
C VAL A 356 15.92 24.57 8.29
N VAL A 357 15.85 25.65 9.06
CA VAL A 357 14.91 25.75 10.19
C VAL A 357 13.54 26.22 9.67
N LEU A 358 12.50 25.42 9.89
CA LEU A 358 11.12 25.77 9.48
C LEU A 358 10.38 26.53 10.56
N TRP A 359 10.54 26.08 11.80
CA TRP A 359 10.03 26.72 13.02
C TRP A 359 11.10 26.60 14.11
N LYS A 360 11.43 27.70 14.78
CA LYS A 360 12.52 27.80 15.78
C LYS A 360 12.00 27.90 17.22
N GLU A 361 10.71 28.14 17.38
CA GLU A 361 10.04 28.49 18.61
C GLU A 361 9.88 27.28 19.54
N MET A 362 10.47 27.37 20.75
CA MET A 362 10.35 26.39 21.83
C MET A 362 9.17 26.72 22.76
N ASP A 363 7.96 26.72 22.20
CA ASP A 363 6.71 27.00 22.92
C ASP A 363 6.20 25.83 23.80
N LYS A 364 6.91 24.69 23.79
CA LYS A 364 6.51 23.43 24.44
C LYS A 364 5.21 22.82 23.89
N LEU A 365 4.78 23.23 22.68
CA LEU A 365 3.72 22.55 21.93
C LEU A 365 4.35 21.45 21.07
N PRO A 366 4.23 20.16 21.45
CA PRO A 366 4.88 19.07 20.73
C PRO A 366 4.40 18.97 19.29
N VAL A 367 5.35 18.75 18.38
CA VAL A 367 5.04 18.44 16.99
C VAL A 367 4.67 16.96 16.92
N HIS A 368 3.39 16.66 16.79
CA HIS A 368 2.87 15.29 16.87
C HIS A 368 2.99 14.52 15.55
N SER A 369 2.82 15.23 14.44
CA SER A 369 2.84 14.67 13.10
C SER A 369 3.22 15.72 12.07
N ILE A 370 3.87 15.29 11.00
CA ILE A 370 4.23 16.09 9.83
C ILE A 370 3.79 15.28 8.60
N LYS A 371 3.27 15.96 7.58
CA LYS A 371 3.10 15.42 6.22
C LYS A 371 3.69 16.42 5.23
N CYS A 372 4.28 15.94 4.14
CA CYS A 372 4.71 16.77 3.02
C CYS A 372 4.11 16.26 1.72
N VAL A 373 3.59 17.18 0.90
CA VAL A 373 2.99 16.88 -0.41
C VAL A 373 3.68 17.72 -1.49
N PRO A 374 4.18 17.11 -2.58
CA PRO A 374 4.63 17.85 -3.76
C PRO A 374 3.42 18.45 -4.49
N LEU A 375 3.52 19.72 -4.87
CA LEU A 375 2.47 20.45 -5.57
C LEU A 375 3.06 21.25 -6.74
N TYR A 376 2.18 21.76 -7.59
CA TYR A 376 2.54 22.72 -8.64
C TYR A 376 1.91 24.07 -8.32
N HIS A 377 2.71 25.12 -8.25
CA HIS A 377 2.24 26.47 -7.97
C HIS A 377 1.73 27.11 -9.28
N PRO A 378 0.42 27.39 -9.44
CA PRO A 378 -0.14 27.81 -10.72
C PRO A 378 0.35 29.19 -11.15
N TYR A 379 0.37 30.17 -10.25
CA TYR A 379 0.80 31.55 -10.55
C TYR A 379 2.31 31.66 -10.85
N GLN A 380 3.17 31.00 -10.08
CA GLN A 380 4.63 31.01 -10.25
C GLN A 380 5.13 29.97 -11.27
N LYS A 381 4.25 29.09 -11.79
CA LYS A 381 4.52 28.04 -12.77
C LYS A 381 5.73 27.15 -12.41
N CYS A 382 5.78 26.70 -11.16
CA CYS A 382 6.91 25.95 -10.62
C CYS A 382 6.47 24.81 -9.69
N SER A 383 7.31 23.77 -9.58
CA SER A 383 7.15 22.74 -8.54
C SER A 383 7.41 23.34 -7.16
N CYS A 384 6.61 22.96 -6.16
CA CYS A 384 6.75 23.35 -4.77
C CYS A 384 6.46 22.15 -3.83
N SER A 385 6.80 22.27 -2.56
CA SER A 385 6.43 21.26 -1.54
C SER A 385 5.69 21.93 -0.39
N LEU A 386 4.49 21.43 -0.09
CA LEU A 386 3.70 21.87 1.06
C LEU A 386 4.00 20.95 2.25
N VAL A 387 4.70 21.47 3.26
CA VAL A 387 4.93 20.81 4.55
C VAL A 387 3.84 21.26 5.52
N VAL A 388 3.20 20.32 6.21
CA VAL A 388 2.14 20.61 7.19
C VAL A 388 2.41 19.85 8.47
N ALA A 389 2.33 20.54 9.61
CA ALA A 389 2.68 20.03 10.93
C ALA A 389 1.57 20.30 11.96
N ALA A 390 1.23 19.30 12.76
CA ALA A 390 0.25 19.40 13.83
C ALA A 390 0.94 19.72 15.17
N ARG A 391 0.55 20.82 15.83
CA ARG A 391 1.04 21.25 17.16
C ARG A 391 -0.15 21.62 18.04
N GLY A 392 -0.46 20.80 19.03
CA GLY A 392 -1.70 20.96 19.82
C GLY A 392 -2.94 20.92 18.92
N SER A 393 -3.80 21.95 19.01
CA SER A 393 -4.99 22.12 18.16
C SER A 393 -4.74 22.90 16.86
N TYR A 394 -3.50 23.32 16.61
CA TYR A 394 -3.11 24.17 15.48
C TYR A 394 -2.47 23.36 14.35
N VAL A 395 -2.71 23.83 13.12
CA VAL A 395 -1.99 23.36 11.93
C VAL A 395 -1.01 24.43 11.49
N PHE A 396 0.28 24.12 11.54
CA PHE A 396 1.33 24.93 10.95
C PHE A 396 1.61 24.44 9.53
N TRP A 397 1.89 25.35 8.61
CA TRP A 397 2.21 24.98 7.23
C TRP A 397 3.39 25.80 6.71
N CYS A 398 4.13 25.20 5.79
CA CYS A 398 5.26 25.81 5.12
C CYS A 398 5.25 25.41 3.63
N LEU A 399 5.35 26.40 2.75
CA LEU A 399 5.52 26.21 1.31
C LEU A 399 7.00 26.39 0.96
N LEU A 400 7.59 25.33 0.41
CA LEU A 400 8.99 25.26 -0.02
C LEU A 400 9.06 25.45 -1.54
N LEU A 401 9.82 26.44 -1.98
CA LEU A 401 9.93 26.86 -3.38
C LEU A 401 11.41 26.93 -3.76
N ILE A 402 11.87 26.14 -4.73
CA ILE A 402 13.24 26.22 -5.23
C ILE A 402 13.28 27.17 -6.44
N SER A 403 14.07 28.23 -6.31
CA SER A 403 14.31 29.24 -7.34
C SER A 403 15.79 29.29 -7.72
N LYS A 404 16.15 30.11 -8.72
CA LYS A 404 17.57 30.37 -9.05
C LYS A 404 18.36 30.98 -7.88
N ALA A 405 17.70 31.65 -6.93
CA ALA A 405 18.32 32.22 -5.74
C ALA A 405 18.49 31.21 -4.58
N GLY A 406 17.92 29.99 -4.71
CA GLY A 406 17.92 28.97 -3.67
C GLY A 406 16.52 28.59 -3.19
N LEU A 407 16.45 27.99 -2.01
CA LEU A 407 15.21 27.55 -1.36
C LEU A 407 14.54 28.71 -0.62
N ASN A 408 13.37 29.12 -1.08
CA ASN A 408 12.48 30.04 -0.39
C ASN A 408 11.53 29.24 0.52
N VAL A 409 11.26 29.79 1.71
CA VAL A 409 10.52 29.14 2.80
C VAL A 409 9.44 30.12 3.26
N HIS A 410 8.18 29.87 2.89
CA HIS A 410 7.04 30.67 3.36
C HIS A 410 6.29 29.87 4.40
N ASN A 411 6.22 30.35 5.64
CA ASN A 411 5.53 29.64 6.74
C ASN A 411 4.37 30.47 7.31
N SER A 412 3.33 29.77 7.79
CA SER A 412 2.22 30.34 8.53
C SER A 412 1.47 29.22 9.29
N HIS A 413 0.27 29.51 9.79
CA HIS A 413 -0.54 28.59 10.57
C HIS A 413 -2.04 28.87 10.39
N VAL A 414 -2.86 27.87 10.73
CA VAL A 414 -4.32 27.93 10.72
C VAL A 414 -4.82 27.81 12.17
N THR A 415 -5.52 28.83 12.64
CA THR A 415 -6.15 28.89 13.97
C THR A 415 -7.64 28.53 13.88
N GLY A 416 -8.30 28.27 15.03
CA GLY A 416 -9.74 27.96 15.07
C GLY A 416 -10.15 26.63 14.41
N LEU A 417 -9.17 25.79 14.04
CA LEU A 417 -9.40 24.53 13.35
C LEU A 417 -9.99 23.45 14.29
N HIS A 418 -9.47 23.33 15.51
CA HIS A 418 -10.02 22.42 16.51
C HIS A 418 -10.02 23.06 17.90
N SER A 419 -10.98 22.68 18.74
CA SER A 419 -11.03 23.08 20.15
C SER A 419 -10.19 22.17 21.05
N LEU A 420 -9.82 20.98 20.55
CA LEU A 420 -8.98 19.99 21.22
C LEU A 420 -7.77 19.64 20.35
N PRO A 421 -6.71 19.01 20.90
CA PRO A 421 -5.54 18.62 20.14
C PRO A 421 -5.85 17.72 18.93
N ILE A 422 -5.09 17.92 17.86
CA ILE A 422 -5.09 17.08 16.66
C ILE A 422 -4.37 15.78 16.99
N VAL A 423 -5.07 14.66 16.84
CA VAL A 423 -4.55 13.31 17.10
C VAL A 423 -4.01 12.63 15.84
N SER A 424 -4.42 13.08 14.66
CA SER A 424 -4.03 12.49 13.38
C SER A 424 -4.17 13.51 12.25
N ILE A 425 -3.26 13.44 11.28
CA ILE A 425 -3.25 14.23 10.04
C ILE A 425 -2.85 13.33 8.88
N THR A 426 -3.54 13.45 7.75
CA THR A 426 -3.24 12.75 6.50
C THR A 426 -3.46 13.72 5.34
N ALA A 427 -2.84 13.49 4.19
CA ALA A 427 -2.98 14.36 3.03
C ALA A 427 -3.12 13.55 1.74
N ASP A 428 -3.99 14.01 0.85
CA ASP A 428 -4.11 13.51 -0.51
C ASP A 428 -2.88 13.96 -1.32
N LYS A 429 -2.08 13.00 -1.79
CA LYS A 429 -0.84 13.25 -2.53
C LYS A 429 -1.08 13.93 -3.89
N GLN A 430 -2.30 13.88 -4.44
CA GLN A 430 -2.61 14.31 -5.80
C GLN A 430 -2.99 15.80 -5.90
N ASN A 431 -3.69 16.32 -4.88
CA ASN A 431 -4.20 17.70 -4.86
C ASN A 431 -3.75 18.51 -3.63
N GLY A 432 -3.05 17.90 -2.66
CA GLY A 432 -2.58 18.58 -1.45
C GLY A 432 -3.64 18.83 -0.39
N THR A 433 -4.85 18.30 -0.55
CA THR A 433 -5.90 18.38 0.47
C THR A 433 -5.45 17.69 1.74
N VAL A 434 -5.52 18.40 2.86
CA VAL A 434 -5.13 17.90 4.18
C VAL A 434 -6.38 17.57 4.98
N TYR A 435 -6.39 16.41 5.62
CA TYR A 435 -7.43 16.01 6.58
C TYR A 435 -6.81 15.95 7.97
N THR A 436 -7.49 16.55 8.94
CA THR A 436 -7.08 16.57 10.36
C THR A 436 -8.19 16.01 11.22
N CYS A 437 -7.81 15.31 12.29
CA CYS A 437 -8.74 14.73 13.25
C CYS A 437 -8.37 15.10 14.68
N SER A 438 -9.36 15.48 15.49
CA SER A 438 -9.22 15.81 16.92
C SER A 438 -9.80 14.71 17.81
N SER A 439 -9.45 14.75 19.10
CA SER A 439 -9.83 13.71 20.09
C SER A 439 -11.33 13.62 20.43
N ASP A 440 -12.14 14.59 19.99
CA ASP A 440 -13.61 14.59 20.12
C ASP A 440 -14.36 14.03 18.89
N GLY A 441 -13.67 13.39 17.95
CA GLY A 441 -14.32 12.77 16.78
C GLY A 441 -14.41 13.65 15.55
N LYS A 442 -14.12 14.97 15.66
CA LYS A 442 -14.25 15.89 14.52
C LYS A 442 -13.13 15.66 13.50
N VAL A 443 -13.51 15.67 12.23
CA VAL A 443 -12.56 15.68 11.10
C VAL A 443 -12.77 16.95 10.28
N ARG A 444 -11.70 17.68 10.02
CA ARG A 444 -11.72 18.83 9.11
C ARG A 444 -10.83 18.58 7.90
N GLN A 445 -11.38 18.90 6.73
CA GLN A 445 -10.66 19.00 5.47
C GLN A 445 -10.14 20.42 5.30
N LEU A 446 -8.92 20.58 4.80
CA LEU A 446 -8.29 21.84 4.45
C LEU A 446 -7.83 21.73 2.99
N ILE A 447 -8.30 22.63 2.14
CA ILE A 447 -8.00 22.66 0.71
C ILE A 447 -6.99 23.79 0.47
N PRO A 448 -5.78 23.50 -0.08
CA PRO A 448 -4.80 24.52 -0.38
C PRO A 448 -5.26 25.36 -1.58
N ILE A 449 -5.38 26.67 -1.37
CA ILE A 449 -5.68 27.64 -2.42
C ILE A 449 -4.44 28.53 -2.56
N PHE A 450 -3.74 28.38 -3.68
CA PHE A 450 -2.63 29.25 -4.03
C PHE A 450 -3.13 30.68 -4.27
N THR A 451 -2.30 31.66 -3.92
CA THR A 451 -2.42 33.03 -4.42
C THR A 451 -1.17 33.35 -5.25
N ASP A 452 -1.09 34.56 -5.77
CA ASP A 452 0.12 35.15 -6.36
C ASP A 452 1.40 35.00 -5.49
N VAL A 453 1.34 35.36 -4.21
CA VAL A 453 2.50 35.40 -3.30
C VAL A 453 2.58 34.24 -2.29
N ALA A 454 1.49 33.51 -2.07
CA ALA A 454 1.36 32.63 -0.92
C ALA A 454 0.36 31.48 -1.13
N LEU A 455 -0.02 30.83 -0.04
CA LEU A 455 -1.06 29.81 0.03
C LEU A 455 -2.02 30.16 1.17
N LYS A 456 -3.31 29.96 0.94
CA LYS A 456 -4.37 30.02 1.95
C LYS A 456 -5.01 28.64 2.05
N PHE A 457 -5.68 28.38 3.18
CA PHE A 457 -6.51 27.19 3.32
C PHE A 457 -7.96 27.61 3.47
N GLU A 458 -8.82 27.13 2.56
CA GLU A 458 -10.23 26.94 2.90
C GLU A 458 -10.37 25.66 3.71
N HIS A 459 -11.33 25.63 4.64
CA HIS A 459 -11.55 24.44 5.47
C HIS A 459 -13.02 24.16 5.72
N GLN A 460 -13.37 22.88 5.81
CA GLN A 460 -14.72 22.43 6.11
C GLN A 460 -14.74 21.29 7.14
N LEU A 461 -15.80 21.24 7.94
CA LEU A 461 -16.08 20.13 8.85
C LEU A 461 -16.73 18.99 8.07
N ILE A 462 -16.09 17.83 8.07
CA ILE A 462 -16.71 16.59 7.62
C ILE A 462 -17.66 16.12 8.72
N LYS A 463 -18.96 16.14 8.46
CA LYS A 463 -20.01 15.79 9.44
C LYS A 463 -20.14 14.28 9.64
N LEU A 464 -19.11 13.67 10.22
CA LEU A 464 -19.11 12.24 10.54
C LEU A 464 -20.18 11.84 11.58
N SER A 465 -20.67 12.80 12.38
CA SER A 465 -21.83 12.63 13.28
C SER A 465 -23.06 12.10 12.55
N ASP A 466 -23.28 12.58 11.33
CA ASP A 466 -24.48 12.30 10.53
C ASP A 466 -24.37 10.91 9.86
N VAL A 467 -23.17 10.30 9.93
CA VAL A 467 -22.76 9.06 9.24
C VAL A 467 -22.52 7.90 10.23
N PHE A 468 -22.03 8.21 11.42
CA PHE A 468 -21.63 7.25 12.46
C PHE A 468 -22.30 7.46 13.82
N GLY A 469 -23.04 8.56 14.02
CA GLY A 469 -23.48 8.99 15.34
C GLY A 469 -22.34 9.54 16.21
N SER A 470 -22.53 9.52 17.53
CA SER A 470 -21.54 9.98 18.51
C SER A 470 -20.41 8.95 18.65
N VAL A 471 -19.24 9.25 18.06
CA VAL A 471 -18.04 8.40 18.09
C VAL A 471 -16.80 9.18 18.51
N ARG A 472 -15.84 8.49 19.13
CA ARG A 472 -14.47 8.98 19.34
C ARG A 472 -13.57 8.43 18.25
N THR A 473 -12.68 9.26 17.72
CA THR A 473 -11.69 8.90 16.70
C THR A 473 -10.31 8.66 17.29
N HIS A 474 -9.55 7.75 16.69
CA HIS A 474 -8.18 7.41 17.13
C HIS A 474 -7.13 7.56 16.03
N GLY A 475 -7.54 7.70 14.76
CA GLY A 475 -6.65 7.87 13.61
C GLY A 475 -7.45 8.00 12.31
N ILE A 476 -6.88 8.70 11.33
CA ILE A 476 -7.43 8.84 9.97
C ILE A 476 -6.33 8.62 8.91
N ALA A 477 -6.69 7.98 7.80
CA ALA A 477 -5.81 7.77 6.65
C ALA A 477 -6.62 7.89 5.35
N VAL A 478 -6.06 8.57 4.35
CA VAL A 478 -6.68 8.72 3.02
C VAL A 478 -6.22 7.58 2.11
N SER A 479 -7.08 7.14 1.19
CA SER A 479 -6.70 6.15 0.17
C SER A 479 -5.73 6.74 -0.86
N PRO A 480 -4.94 5.91 -1.57
CA PRO A 480 -3.89 6.38 -2.48
C PRO A 480 -4.33 7.36 -3.56
N CYS A 481 -5.58 7.26 -4.05
CA CYS A 481 -6.14 8.18 -5.03
C CYS A 481 -7.19 9.13 -4.43
N GLY A 482 -7.23 9.32 -3.11
CA GLY A 482 -8.16 10.27 -2.48
C GLY A 482 -9.64 9.88 -2.57
N ALA A 483 -9.96 8.63 -2.92
CA ALA A 483 -11.34 8.15 -3.08
C ALA A 483 -12.06 7.91 -1.74
N TYR A 484 -11.31 7.46 -0.71
CA TYR A 484 -11.84 7.08 0.60
C TYR A 484 -11.04 7.67 1.76
N LEU A 485 -11.73 7.91 2.88
CA LEU A 485 -11.13 8.15 4.19
C LEU A 485 -11.40 6.95 5.10
N ALA A 486 -10.34 6.28 5.55
CA ALA A 486 -10.40 5.29 6.61
C ALA A 486 -10.27 5.99 7.96
N ILE A 487 -11.10 5.59 8.94
CA ILE A 487 -11.24 6.24 10.23
C ILE A 487 -11.35 5.16 11.31
N ILE A 488 -10.48 5.18 12.32
CA ILE A 488 -10.65 4.33 13.49
C ILE A 488 -11.60 5.03 14.47
N THR A 489 -12.69 4.35 14.84
CA THR A 489 -13.66 4.82 15.82
C THR A 489 -13.84 3.87 17.00
N THR A 490 -14.28 4.43 18.13
CA THR A 490 -14.94 3.73 19.24
C THR A 490 -16.22 4.48 19.60
N GLU A 491 -17.09 3.87 20.39
CA GLU A 491 -18.30 4.50 20.92
C GLU A 491 -17.98 5.84 21.62
N GLY A 492 -18.84 6.84 21.41
CA GLY A 492 -18.80 8.12 22.10
C GLY A 492 -19.27 8.02 23.55
N MET A 493 -19.36 9.17 24.23
CA MET A 493 -20.12 9.23 25.48
C MET A 493 -21.61 9.08 25.17
N MET A 494 -22.31 8.25 25.94
CA MET A 494 -23.77 8.12 25.91
C MET A 494 -24.32 8.66 27.23
N ASN A 495 -25.23 9.63 27.18
CA ASN A 495 -25.81 10.29 28.36
C ASN A 495 -24.75 10.80 29.37
N GLY A 496 -23.63 11.33 28.86
CA GLY A 496 -22.50 11.82 29.68
C GLY A 496 -21.59 10.73 30.26
N LEU A 497 -21.97 9.45 30.16
CA LEU A 497 -21.18 8.32 30.64
C LEU A 497 -20.23 7.81 29.55
N HIS A 498 -19.04 7.38 29.98
CA HIS A 498 -18.13 6.62 29.14
C HIS A 498 -18.65 5.19 28.92
N PRO A 499 -18.49 4.61 27.72
CA PRO A 499 -18.83 3.21 27.49
C PRO A 499 -17.88 2.30 28.29
N VAL A 500 -18.45 1.31 28.99
CA VAL A 500 -17.71 0.36 29.84
C VAL A 500 -16.73 -0.47 29.00
N ASN A 501 -17.19 -0.91 27.83
CA ASN A 501 -16.38 -1.60 26.82
C ASN A 501 -16.17 -0.68 25.62
N LYS A 502 -14.95 -0.63 25.08
CA LYS A 502 -14.63 0.10 23.84
C LYS A 502 -14.49 -0.88 22.69
N ASN A 503 -15.44 -0.89 21.76
CA ASN A 503 -15.29 -1.65 20.52
C ASN A 503 -14.58 -0.77 19.49
N TYR A 504 -13.31 -1.09 19.22
CA TYR A 504 -12.55 -0.42 18.18
C TYR A 504 -12.95 -0.98 16.80
N GLN A 505 -13.21 -0.10 15.85
CA GLN A 505 -13.55 -0.46 14.48
C GLN A 505 -12.95 0.51 13.48
N VAL A 506 -12.60 0.03 12.28
CA VAL A 506 -12.25 0.87 11.13
C VAL A 506 -13.51 1.06 10.29
N GLN A 507 -13.85 2.30 10.00
CA GLN A 507 -14.96 2.67 9.11
C GLN A 507 -14.42 3.45 7.92
N PHE A 508 -15.14 3.38 6.80
CA PHE A 508 -14.75 4.02 5.54
C PHE A 508 -15.85 4.99 5.08
N VAL A 509 -15.44 6.16 4.57
CA VAL A 509 -16.35 7.11 3.90
C VAL A 509 -15.81 7.54 2.54
N THR A 510 -16.72 7.79 1.60
CA THR A 510 -16.39 8.36 0.28
C THR A 510 -15.85 9.78 0.44
N LEU A 511 -14.76 10.10 -0.26
CA LEU A 511 -14.23 11.46 -0.43
C LEU A 511 -14.40 11.99 -1.85
N LYS A 512 -14.64 11.11 -2.82
CA LYS A 512 -14.95 11.45 -4.21
C LYS A 512 -16.32 10.92 -4.63
N THR A 513 -16.95 11.59 -5.58
CA THR A 513 -18.15 11.06 -6.25
C THR A 513 -17.77 10.02 -7.31
N PHE A 514 -18.78 9.36 -7.88
CA PHE A 514 -18.60 8.46 -9.01
C PHE A 514 -18.02 9.19 -10.23
N GLU A 515 -18.54 10.39 -10.51
CA GLU A 515 -18.19 11.20 -11.66
C GLU A 515 -16.73 11.67 -11.59
N GLU A 516 -16.27 12.10 -10.42
CA GLU A 516 -14.87 12.46 -10.16
C GLU A 516 -13.93 11.25 -10.33
N ALA A 517 -14.32 10.08 -9.81
CA ALA A 517 -13.54 8.85 -9.97
C ALA A 517 -13.47 8.37 -11.44
N ALA A 518 -14.59 8.46 -12.16
CA ALA A 518 -14.68 8.11 -13.58
C ALA A 518 -13.83 9.04 -14.46
N ALA A 519 -13.91 10.37 -14.24
CA ALA A 519 -13.09 11.35 -14.93
C ALA A 519 -11.59 11.08 -14.70
N GLN A 520 -11.20 10.86 -13.44
CA GLN A 520 -9.81 10.57 -13.09
C GLN A 520 -9.29 9.28 -13.75
N LEU A 521 -10.10 8.22 -13.84
CA LEU A 521 -9.72 6.97 -14.51
C LEU A 521 -9.52 7.15 -16.03
N LEU A 522 -10.26 8.05 -16.67
CA LEU A 522 -10.15 8.39 -18.10
C LEU A 522 -8.95 9.31 -18.45
N GLU A 523 -8.43 10.03 -17.45
CA GLU A 523 -7.31 10.98 -17.57
C GLU A 523 -6.02 10.51 -16.88
N SER A 524 -6.04 9.32 -16.28
CA SER A 524 -4.94 8.79 -15.47
C SER A 524 -3.62 8.61 -16.24
N SER A 525 -2.59 9.30 -15.78
CA SER A 525 -1.20 9.11 -16.21
C SER A 525 -0.58 7.80 -15.69
N VAL A 526 -1.18 7.17 -14.68
CA VAL A 526 -0.67 5.94 -14.05
C VAL A 526 -0.93 4.71 -14.93
N GLN A 527 -1.98 4.74 -15.74
CA GLN A 527 -2.39 3.71 -16.72
C GLN A 527 -2.35 2.25 -16.20
N ASN A 528 -2.68 2.08 -14.92
CA ASN A 528 -2.71 0.78 -14.24
C ASN A 528 -3.94 0.73 -13.32
N LEU A 529 -4.82 -0.25 -13.52
CA LEU A 529 -6.09 -0.33 -12.78
C LEU A 529 -5.88 -0.82 -11.34
N PHE A 530 -4.95 -1.75 -11.11
CA PHE A 530 -4.62 -2.24 -9.77
C PHE A 530 -4.06 -1.14 -8.85
N LYS A 531 -3.32 -0.18 -9.40
CA LYS A 531 -2.86 1.01 -8.65
C LYS A 531 -4.00 1.97 -8.27
N GLN A 532 -5.18 1.82 -8.87
CA GLN A 532 -6.33 2.71 -8.73
C GLN A 532 -7.58 1.97 -8.21
N VAL A 533 -7.37 0.91 -7.40
CA VAL A 533 -8.42 0.03 -6.85
C VAL A 533 -9.52 0.81 -6.13
N ASP A 534 -9.17 1.88 -5.43
CA ASP A 534 -10.09 2.75 -4.70
C ASP A 534 -11.02 3.57 -5.62
N LEU A 535 -10.53 4.05 -6.78
CA LEU A 535 -11.36 4.70 -7.79
C LEU A 535 -12.26 3.70 -8.53
N ILE A 536 -11.73 2.53 -8.90
CA ILE A 536 -12.54 1.52 -9.60
C ILE A 536 -13.60 0.88 -8.67
N ASP A 537 -13.43 0.84 -7.35
CA ASP A 537 -14.52 0.44 -6.44
C ASP A 537 -15.67 1.46 -6.40
N LEU A 538 -15.40 2.77 -6.42
CA LEU A 538 -16.47 3.77 -6.56
C LEU A 538 -17.26 3.57 -7.86
N VAL A 539 -16.55 3.27 -8.96
CA VAL A 539 -17.16 2.95 -10.26
C VAL A 539 -17.97 1.65 -10.21
N ARG A 540 -17.42 0.59 -9.62
CA ARG A 540 -18.10 -0.69 -9.38
C ARG A 540 -19.37 -0.51 -8.55
N TRP A 541 -19.28 0.19 -7.44
CA TRP A 541 -20.39 0.45 -6.53
C TRP A 541 -21.56 1.13 -7.24
N LYS A 542 -21.29 2.16 -8.05
CA LYS A 542 -22.32 2.84 -8.85
C LYS A 542 -22.97 1.92 -9.88
N ILE A 543 -22.19 1.12 -10.61
CA ILE A 543 -22.72 0.21 -11.64
C ILE A 543 -23.51 -0.94 -11.01
N LEU A 544 -23.06 -1.52 -9.88
CA LEU A 544 -23.81 -2.53 -9.13
C LEU A 544 -25.14 -1.98 -8.58
N LYS A 545 -25.16 -0.70 -8.20
CA LYS A 545 -26.37 -0.02 -7.70
C LYS A 545 -27.37 0.31 -8.80
N ASP A 546 -26.90 0.89 -9.91
CA ASP A 546 -27.74 1.39 -10.99
C ASP A 546 -28.05 0.33 -12.07
N LYS A 547 -27.29 -0.77 -12.12
CA LYS A 547 -27.36 -1.86 -13.12
C LYS A 547 -27.16 -1.43 -14.58
N HIS A 548 -26.45 -0.33 -14.80
CA HIS A 548 -26.02 0.15 -16.12
C HIS A 548 -24.62 0.78 -16.06
N ILE A 549 -23.92 0.85 -17.19
CA ILE A 549 -22.77 1.73 -17.36
C ILE A 549 -23.32 3.10 -17.78
N PRO A 550 -23.04 4.20 -17.04
CA PRO A 550 -23.52 5.53 -17.42
C PRO A 550 -23.00 5.98 -18.80
N GLN A 551 -23.90 6.54 -19.62
CA GLN A 551 -23.65 6.84 -21.03
C GLN A 551 -22.39 7.68 -21.27
N PHE A 552 -22.17 8.74 -20.48
CA PHE A 552 -21.00 9.60 -20.62
C PHE A 552 -19.67 8.85 -20.45
N LEU A 553 -19.62 7.85 -19.56
CA LEU A 553 -18.44 7.04 -19.30
C LEU A 553 -18.20 6.07 -20.46
N HIS A 554 -19.28 5.48 -21.00
CA HIS A 554 -19.19 4.62 -22.18
C HIS A 554 -18.66 5.40 -23.40
N GLU A 555 -19.27 6.53 -23.75
CA GLU A 555 -18.87 7.36 -24.89
C GLU A 555 -17.44 7.89 -24.76
N ALA A 556 -17.06 8.39 -23.59
CA ALA A 556 -15.70 8.86 -23.34
C ALA A 556 -14.66 7.73 -23.43
N LEU A 557 -15.01 6.51 -23.01
CA LEU A 557 -14.12 5.36 -23.06
C LEU A 557 -13.92 4.83 -24.48
N GLU A 558 -14.98 4.69 -25.27
CA GLU A 558 -14.86 4.29 -26.69
C GLU A 558 -14.00 5.30 -27.46
N LYS A 559 -14.25 6.60 -27.29
CA LYS A 559 -13.43 7.66 -27.90
C LYS A 559 -11.95 7.59 -27.49
N LYS A 560 -11.64 7.21 -26.24
CA LYS A 560 -10.25 7.01 -25.77
C LYS A 560 -9.61 5.75 -26.35
N ILE A 561 -10.39 4.69 -26.56
CA ILE A 561 -9.95 3.46 -27.24
C ILE A 561 -9.58 3.77 -28.70
N GLU A 562 -10.49 4.40 -29.44
CA GLU A 562 -10.31 4.78 -30.85
C GLU A 562 -9.12 5.72 -31.07
N SER A 563 -8.95 6.72 -30.20
CA SER A 563 -7.93 7.77 -30.37
C SER A 563 -6.52 7.40 -29.90
N SER A 564 -6.38 6.41 -29.01
CA SER A 564 -5.08 6.11 -28.38
C SER A 564 -4.59 4.68 -28.56
N GLY A 565 -5.47 3.71 -28.80
CA GLY A 565 -5.12 2.28 -28.88
C GLY A 565 -4.52 1.68 -27.60
N VAL A 566 -4.46 2.41 -26.48
CA VAL A 566 -3.77 1.97 -25.27
C VAL A 566 -4.57 0.86 -24.55
N THR A 567 -3.93 -0.28 -24.30
CA THR A 567 -4.54 -1.46 -23.64
C THR A 567 -5.13 -1.17 -22.26
N TYR A 568 -4.71 -0.10 -21.59
CA TYR A 568 -5.34 0.41 -20.37
C TYR A 568 -6.85 0.63 -20.53
N PHE A 569 -7.30 1.31 -21.60
CA PHE A 569 -8.73 1.58 -21.80
C PHE A 569 -9.52 0.31 -22.13
N TRP A 570 -8.92 -0.63 -22.86
CA TRP A 570 -9.50 -1.96 -23.08
C TRP A 570 -9.66 -2.77 -21.79
N ARG A 571 -8.68 -2.72 -20.88
CA ARG A 571 -8.80 -3.34 -19.54
C ARG A 571 -9.89 -2.67 -18.71
N PHE A 572 -10.02 -1.34 -18.82
CA PHE A 572 -11.09 -0.62 -18.13
C PHE A 572 -12.47 -0.99 -18.69
N LYS A 573 -12.61 -1.10 -20.02
CA LYS A 573 -13.82 -1.60 -20.68
C LYS A 573 -14.17 -3.02 -20.23
N LEU A 574 -13.19 -3.92 -20.16
CA LEU A 574 -13.36 -5.28 -19.64
C LEU A 574 -13.88 -5.30 -18.20
N PHE A 575 -13.32 -4.44 -17.35
CA PHE A 575 -13.77 -4.27 -15.97
C PHE A 575 -15.23 -3.81 -15.91
N LEU A 576 -15.59 -2.73 -16.61
CA LEU A 576 -16.96 -2.20 -16.63
C LEU A 576 -17.97 -3.25 -17.11
N LEU A 577 -17.65 -3.98 -18.19
CA LEU A 577 -18.51 -5.03 -18.73
C LEU A 577 -18.70 -6.20 -17.75
N ARG A 578 -17.65 -6.62 -17.05
CA ARG A 578 -17.75 -7.69 -16.04
C ARG A 578 -18.58 -7.28 -14.82
N ILE A 579 -18.43 -6.05 -14.33
CA ILE A 579 -19.30 -5.53 -13.26
C ILE A 579 -20.75 -5.40 -13.74
N LEU A 580 -20.98 -4.96 -14.98
CA LEU A 580 -22.31 -4.87 -15.56
C LEU A 580 -22.97 -6.26 -15.66
N TYR A 581 -22.25 -7.25 -16.20
CA TYR A 581 -22.69 -8.65 -16.27
C TYR A 581 -23.08 -9.18 -14.89
N GLN A 582 -22.21 -8.98 -13.89
CA GLN A 582 -22.48 -9.34 -12.50
C GLN A 582 -23.72 -8.61 -11.93
N SER A 583 -23.92 -7.32 -12.19
CA SER A 583 -25.07 -6.55 -11.69
C SER A 583 -26.44 -7.07 -12.20
N MET A 584 -26.43 -7.81 -13.30
CA MET A 584 -27.61 -8.40 -13.94
C MET A 584 -27.80 -9.88 -13.62
N GLN A 585 -26.79 -10.56 -13.08
CA GLN A 585 -26.97 -11.92 -12.57
C GLN A 585 -27.98 -11.92 -11.41
N LYS A 586 -28.80 -12.97 -11.34
CA LYS A 586 -29.64 -13.20 -10.16
C LYS A 586 -28.72 -13.47 -8.97
N SER A 587 -28.91 -12.73 -7.89
CA SER A 587 -28.22 -12.98 -6.61
C SER A 587 -28.39 -14.45 -6.23
N PRO A 588 -27.31 -15.22 -5.99
CA PRO A 588 -27.43 -16.60 -5.56
C PRO A 588 -28.19 -16.66 -4.24
N SER A 589 -29.45 -17.09 -4.30
CA SER A 589 -30.29 -17.30 -3.12
C SER A 589 -29.71 -18.46 -2.32
N GLU A 590 -29.00 -18.12 -1.24
CA GLU A 590 -28.59 -19.03 -0.16
C GLU A 590 -28.13 -20.41 -0.63
N ALA A 591 -27.14 -20.44 -1.52
CA ALA A 591 -26.29 -21.62 -1.70
C ALA A 591 -25.40 -21.79 -0.46
N LEU A 592 -26.05 -22.07 0.68
CA LEU A 592 -25.45 -22.69 1.85
C LEU A 592 -24.69 -23.93 1.37
N TRP A 593 -23.37 -23.82 1.30
CA TRP A 593 -22.48 -24.96 1.06
C TRP A 593 -22.49 -25.84 2.33
N LYS A 594 -23.63 -26.48 2.58
CA LYS A 594 -23.68 -27.68 3.41
C LYS A 594 -22.90 -28.74 2.64
N PRO A 595 -21.88 -29.36 3.24
CA PRO A 595 -21.34 -30.59 2.69
C PRO A 595 -22.49 -31.60 2.64
N THR A 596 -23.00 -31.89 1.45
CA THR A 596 -23.88 -33.04 1.23
C THR A 596 -23.03 -34.29 1.27
N HIS A 597 -22.63 -34.65 2.49
CA HIS A 597 -22.19 -36.00 2.80
C HIS A 597 -23.45 -36.88 2.76
N GLU A 598 -23.83 -37.29 1.55
CA GLU A 598 -24.65 -38.49 1.43
C GLU A 598 -23.75 -39.64 1.88
N ASP A 599 -24.04 -40.18 3.08
CA ASP A 599 -23.43 -41.40 3.60
C ASP A 599 -23.84 -42.59 2.72
N SER A 600 -23.23 -42.66 1.54
CA SER A 600 -23.23 -43.82 0.67
C SER A 600 -22.46 -44.92 1.38
N LYS A 601 -23.21 -45.71 2.15
CA LYS A 601 -22.75 -46.93 2.83
C LYS A 601 -22.28 -47.96 1.80
N ILE A 602 -21.08 -47.77 1.26
CA ILE A 602 -20.38 -48.80 0.52
C ILE A 602 -19.79 -49.76 1.55
N LEU A 603 -20.58 -50.78 1.87
CA LEU A 603 -20.13 -51.99 2.54
C LEU A 603 -19.05 -52.65 1.67
N LEU A 604 -17.79 -52.50 2.05
CA LEU A 604 -16.73 -53.41 1.62
C LEU A 604 -16.57 -54.49 2.69
N VAL A 605 -17.02 -55.69 2.31
CA VAL A 605 -17.03 -56.89 3.14
C VAL A 605 -15.62 -57.48 3.24
N ASP A 606 -15.24 -57.90 4.45
CA ASP A 606 -13.98 -58.58 4.72
C ASP A 606 -13.80 -59.87 3.92
N SER A 607 -12.56 -60.12 3.46
CA SER A 607 -11.93 -61.45 3.55
C SER A 607 -10.40 -61.35 3.38
N PRO A 608 -9.61 -62.25 4.01
CA PRO A 608 -8.40 -61.81 4.71
C PRO A 608 -7.08 -62.35 4.14
N GLY A 609 -5.94 -61.83 4.62
CA GLY A 609 -4.62 -62.39 4.30
C GLY A 609 -3.42 -61.79 5.05
N MET A 610 -2.99 -62.48 6.12
CA MET A 610 -1.62 -62.55 6.67
C MET A 610 -0.94 -61.32 7.33
N GLY A 611 -0.98 -61.30 8.68
CA GLY A 611 0.14 -61.06 9.62
C GLY A 611 0.75 -59.65 9.78
N ASP A 612 1.29 -59.28 10.94
CA ASP A 612 1.25 -59.88 12.29
C ASP A 612 1.63 -58.80 13.34
N GLY A 613 1.02 -58.87 14.53
CA GLY A 613 1.47 -58.26 15.80
C GLY A 613 1.26 -56.74 16.02
N GLU A 614 0.90 -56.26 17.22
CA GLU A 614 0.26 -56.89 18.40
C GLU A 614 -0.21 -55.75 19.36
N ASP A 615 -1.07 -56.07 20.34
CA ASP A 615 -1.52 -55.26 21.51
C ASP A 615 -2.26 -53.92 21.22
N GLU A 616 -3.59 -53.86 21.16
CA GLU A 616 -4.60 -54.01 22.24
C GLU A 616 -4.58 -52.93 23.35
N GLN A 617 -5.63 -52.09 23.44
CA GLN A 617 -6.77 -52.30 24.35
C GLN A 617 -7.86 -51.22 24.18
N GLN A 618 -9.13 -51.66 24.23
CA GLN A 618 -10.34 -50.85 24.04
C GLN A 618 -10.99 -50.49 25.39
N GLU A 619 -11.88 -49.48 25.39
CA GLU A 619 -13.19 -49.63 26.06
C GLU A 619 -14.26 -48.74 25.41
N GLU A 620 -15.43 -49.33 25.08
CA GLU A 620 -16.60 -48.66 24.48
C GLU A 620 -17.65 -48.26 25.53
N GLY A 621 -18.60 -47.38 25.18
CA GLY A 621 -19.64 -46.91 26.13
C GLY A 621 -20.87 -46.22 25.51
N THR A 622 -21.52 -46.85 24.54
CA THR A 622 -22.73 -46.39 23.81
C THR A 622 -24.00 -46.41 24.73
N SER A 623 -25.01 -45.53 24.67
CA SER A 623 -25.98 -45.36 23.57
C SER A 623 -27.31 -44.67 24.01
N LYS A 624 -28.12 -44.22 23.02
CA LYS A 624 -29.61 -44.04 23.02
C LYS A 624 -30.25 -42.91 23.88
N GLN A 625 -31.49 -42.45 23.65
CA GLN A 625 -32.30 -42.14 22.44
C GLN A 625 -33.66 -41.55 22.94
N GLY A 626 -34.27 -40.55 22.28
CA GLY A 626 -35.62 -40.06 22.69
C GLY A 626 -36.14 -38.87 21.88
N THR A 627 -37.42 -38.88 21.45
CA THR A 627 -37.93 -38.00 20.38
C THR A 627 -39.36 -37.48 20.63
N LYS A 628 -39.69 -36.34 20.00
CA LYS A 628 -41.02 -35.79 19.61
C LYS A 628 -41.87 -34.92 20.57
N ALA A 629 -41.99 -33.64 20.14
CA ALA A 629 -43.22 -32.91 19.74
C ALA A 629 -44.27 -32.39 20.76
N GLY A 630 -44.70 -31.13 20.57
CA GLY A 630 -46.06 -30.65 20.90
C GLY A 630 -46.24 -29.18 21.33
N LEU A 631 -46.80 -28.34 20.42
CA LEU A 631 -47.85 -27.31 20.63
C LEU A 631 -47.72 -26.26 21.79
N GLN A 632 -47.55 -24.95 21.51
CA GLN A 632 -48.55 -23.89 21.18
C GLN A 632 -49.16 -23.13 22.39
N GLU A 633 -48.99 -21.78 22.46
CA GLU A 633 -50.05 -20.73 22.49
C GLU A 633 -49.56 -19.33 22.97
N LYS A 634 -49.94 -18.27 22.21
CA LYS A 634 -50.42 -16.89 22.60
C LYS A 634 -49.66 -15.99 23.62
N SER A 635 -49.67 -14.64 23.57
CA SER A 635 -50.49 -13.65 22.82
C SER A 635 -49.99 -12.18 22.94
N LYS A 636 -50.27 -11.35 21.91
CA LYS A 636 -50.59 -9.87 21.91
C LYS A 636 -49.53 -8.86 22.41
N GLU A 637 -49.40 -7.59 21.98
CA GLU A 637 -49.92 -6.68 20.90
C GLU A 637 -48.96 -5.43 20.87
N GLY A 638 -48.89 -4.48 19.92
CA GLY A 638 -49.67 -4.14 18.70
C GLY A 638 -48.97 -3.01 17.86
N ASP A 639 -49.76 -2.07 17.32
CA ASP A 639 -49.44 -0.75 16.70
C ASP A 639 -48.57 -0.60 15.43
N THR A 640 -49.16 -1.04 14.31
CA THR A 640 -49.60 -0.26 13.11
C THR A 640 -48.80 0.94 12.54
N GLU A 641 -48.33 0.79 11.28
CA GLU A 641 -48.38 1.75 10.13
C GLU A 641 -47.51 1.19 8.97
N GLU A 642 -47.81 1.26 7.66
CA GLU A 642 -49.10 1.24 6.91
C GLU A 642 -48.79 0.75 5.46
N THR A 643 -49.73 0.06 4.77
CA THR A 643 -49.64 -0.30 3.32
C THR A 643 -51.03 -0.46 2.69
N PRO A 644 -51.28 0.03 1.46
CA PRO A 644 -52.45 -0.36 0.68
C PRO A 644 -52.22 -1.71 -0.01
N GLU A 645 -53.23 -2.57 0.09
CA GLU A 645 -53.34 -3.80 -0.70
C GLU A 645 -53.60 -3.46 -2.18
N ASP A 646 -53.22 -4.36 -3.09
CA ASP A 646 -54.26 -4.96 -3.91
C ASP A 646 -53.89 -6.40 -4.32
N SER A 647 -54.92 -7.22 -4.49
CA SER A 647 -54.83 -8.66 -4.73
C SER A 647 -55.04 -8.99 -6.20
N LEU A 648 -54.48 -10.12 -6.68
CA LEU A 648 -55.26 -11.24 -7.23
C LEU A 648 -54.45 -12.23 -8.11
N THR A 649 -54.89 -13.49 -8.03
CA THR A 649 -54.77 -14.58 -9.00
C THR A 649 -53.40 -15.14 -9.38
N ALA A 650 -53.24 -16.43 -9.07
CA ALA A 650 -52.29 -17.31 -9.74
C ALA A 650 -52.69 -17.52 -11.21
N GLY A 651 -51.76 -17.26 -12.11
CA GLY A 651 -51.80 -17.55 -13.54
C GLY A 651 -50.35 -17.61 -14.03
N GLY A 652 -50.02 -18.58 -14.89
CA GLY A 652 -48.64 -18.81 -15.28
C GLY A 652 -48.08 -17.68 -16.11
N ASP A 653 -46.90 -17.17 -15.75
CA ASP A 653 -46.20 -16.16 -16.55
C ASP A 653 -44.73 -16.54 -16.78
N THR A 654 -44.47 -17.06 -17.98
CA THR A 654 -43.13 -17.36 -18.49
C THR A 654 -42.60 -16.26 -19.42
N GLY A 655 -43.34 -15.14 -19.59
CA GLY A 655 -43.07 -14.11 -20.60
C GLY A 655 -42.07 -13.01 -20.23
N GLY A 656 -41.70 -12.86 -18.96
CA GLY A 656 -40.82 -11.77 -18.49
C GLY A 656 -39.32 -12.04 -18.46
N ARG A 657 -38.87 -13.22 -18.91
CA ARG A 657 -37.53 -13.76 -18.56
C ARG A 657 -36.48 -13.64 -19.67
N GLU A 658 -36.90 -13.76 -20.92
CA GLU A 658 -36.03 -13.72 -22.11
C GLU A 658 -35.18 -12.43 -22.25
N PRO A 659 -35.67 -11.20 -22.00
CA PRO A 659 -34.89 -9.98 -22.30
C PRO A 659 -33.67 -9.77 -21.38
N VAL A 660 -33.61 -10.42 -20.21
CA VAL A 660 -32.43 -10.36 -19.34
C VAL A 660 -31.39 -11.39 -19.76
N GLU A 661 -31.82 -12.57 -20.19
CA GLU A 661 -30.93 -13.66 -20.61
C GLU A 661 -30.27 -13.33 -21.97
N GLU A 662 -31.00 -12.72 -22.92
CA GLU A 662 -30.45 -12.18 -24.16
C GLU A 662 -29.40 -11.08 -23.90
N LYS A 663 -29.71 -10.12 -23.02
CA LYS A 663 -28.79 -9.03 -22.65
C LYS A 663 -27.52 -9.53 -21.95
N LEU A 664 -27.64 -10.58 -21.12
CA LEU A 664 -26.48 -11.24 -20.51
C LEU A 664 -25.59 -11.90 -21.56
N LEU A 665 -26.16 -12.54 -22.58
CA LEU A 665 -25.41 -13.11 -23.71
C LEU A 665 -24.71 -12.01 -24.55
N GLU A 666 -25.38 -10.88 -24.80
CA GLU A 666 -24.78 -9.72 -25.50
C GLU A 666 -23.58 -9.17 -24.72
N ILE A 667 -23.69 -9.00 -23.40
CA ILE A 667 -22.60 -8.54 -22.55
C ILE A 667 -21.47 -9.59 -22.51
N GLN A 668 -21.79 -10.87 -22.43
CA GLN A 668 -20.80 -11.96 -22.47
C GLN A 668 -19.99 -11.95 -23.78
N GLY A 669 -20.65 -11.78 -24.93
CA GLY A 669 -19.97 -11.65 -26.22
C GLY A 669 -19.03 -10.43 -26.27
N LYS A 670 -19.44 -9.29 -25.69
CA LYS A 670 -18.58 -8.09 -25.55
C LYS A 670 -17.38 -8.35 -24.62
N ILE A 671 -17.57 -9.08 -23.52
CA ILE A 671 -16.47 -9.49 -22.62
C ILE A 671 -15.46 -10.36 -23.39
N GLU A 672 -15.94 -11.34 -24.15
CA GLU A 672 -15.09 -12.26 -24.91
C GLU A 672 -14.30 -11.56 -26.01
N ALA A 673 -14.92 -10.63 -26.75
CA ALA A 673 -14.25 -9.80 -27.75
C ALA A 673 -13.13 -8.93 -27.14
N VAL A 674 -13.39 -8.30 -25.98
CA VAL A 674 -12.38 -7.49 -25.28
C VAL A 674 -11.26 -8.35 -24.68
N GLU A 675 -11.58 -9.52 -24.09
CA GLU A 675 -10.58 -10.48 -23.66
C GLU A 675 -9.71 -10.98 -24.82
N MET A 676 -10.31 -11.21 -25.99
CA MET A 676 -9.62 -11.66 -27.19
C MET A 676 -8.61 -10.60 -27.65
N HIS A 677 -9.04 -9.34 -27.78
CA HIS A 677 -8.14 -8.25 -28.14
C HIS A 677 -6.96 -8.13 -27.15
N LEU A 678 -7.23 -8.07 -25.84
CA LEU A 678 -6.18 -8.01 -24.82
C LEU A 678 -5.23 -9.22 -24.84
N THR A 679 -5.75 -10.41 -25.18
CA THR A 679 -4.92 -11.60 -25.40
C THR A 679 -4.01 -11.43 -26.61
N ARG A 680 -4.54 -10.98 -27.76
CA ARG A 680 -3.76 -10.77 -29.00
C ARG A 680 -2.64 -9.75 -28.78
N GLU A 681 -2.91 -8.64 -28.08
CA GLU A 681 -1.89 -7.67 -27.68
C GLU A 681 -0.82 -8.26 -26.75
N HIS A 682 -1.22 -9.04 -25.73
CA HIS A 682 -0.25 -9.71 -24.85
C HIS A 682 0.57 -10.78 -25.58
N MET A 683 -0.03 -11.54 -26.48
CA MET A 683 0.68 -12.51 -27.34
C MET A 683 1.73 -11.81 -28.21
N LYS A 684 1.41 -10.67 -28.83
CA LYS A 684 2.40 -9.85 -29.56
C LYS A 684 3.57 -9.44 -28.66
N ARG A 685 3.31 -8.99 -27.42
CA ARG A 685 4.38 -8.64 -26.46
C ARG A 685 5.27 -9.84 -26.09
N VAL A 686 4.66 -11.00 -25.81
CA VAL A 686 5.36 -12.25 -25.49
C VAL A 686 6.23 -12.72 -26.67
N LEU A 687 5.69 -12.68 -27.88
CA LEU A 687 6.42 -12.97 -29.11
C LEU A 687 7.54 -11.94 -29.37
N GLY A 688 7.34 -10.68 -29.00
CA GLY A 688 8.36 -9.63 -29.05
C GLY A 688 9.58 -9.94 -28.17
N GLU A 689 9.36 -10.36 -26.92
CA GLU A 689 10.45 -10.83 -26.06
C GLU A 689 11.14 -12.07 -26.66
N VAL A 690 10.40 -13.07 -27.13
CA VAL A 690 10.97 -14.24 -27.81
C VAL A 690 11.82 -13.85 -29.03
N TYR A 691 11.38 -12.87 -29.81
CA TYR A 691 12.13 -12.38 -30.97
C TYR A 691 13.46 -11.73 -30.59
N LEU A 692 13.58 -11.11 -29.41
CA LEU A 692 14.83 -10.51 -28.94
C LEU A 692 15.87 -11.57 -28.53
N HIS A 693 15.44 -12.73 -28.01
CA HIS A 693 16.35 -13.80 -27.56
C HIS A 693 16.66 -14.81 -28.68
N THR A 694 17.87 -15.37 -28.69
CA THR A 694 18.36 -16.26 -29.76
C THR A 694 18.45 -17.74 -29.36
N TRP A 695 18.58 -18.04 -28.07
CA TRP A 695 18.84 -19.39 -27.55
C TRP A 695 17.61 -19.93 -26.81
N ILE A 696 16.76 -20.64 -27.55
CA ILE A 696 15.55 -21.29 -27.02
C ILE A 696 15.80 -22.80 -27.00
N THR A 697 15.80 -23.39 -25.80
CA THR A 697 15.86 -24.84 -25.59
C THR A 697 14.47 -25.39 -25.29
N GLU A 698 14.29 -26.71 -25.32
CA GLU A 698 13.02 -27.38 -24.98
C GLU A 698 12.47 -26.93 -23.61
N ASN A 699 13.32 -26.96 -22.58
CA ASN A 699 12.97 -26.56 -21.20
C ASN A 699 12.62 -25.06 -21.07
N THR A 700 13.09 -24.23 -22.01
CA THR A 700 12.92 -22.78 -22.03
C THR A 700 12.04 -22.32 -23.21
N SER A 701 11.22 -23.22 -23.74
CA SER A 701 10.36 -22.94 -24.90
C SER A 701 8.95 -22.56 -24.46
N ILE A 702 8.43 -21.44 -24.96
CA ILE A 702 6.99 -21.17 -24.95
C ILE A 702 6.38 -21.77 -26.23
N PRO A 703 5.04 -21.95 -26.34
CA PRO A 703 4.42 -22.52 -27.54
C PRO A 703 4.38 -21.54 -28.72
N THR A 704 5.53 -20.99 -29.14
CA THR A 704 5.66 -19.89 -30.12
C THR A 704 4.89 -20.16 -31.41
N ARG A 705 4.98 -21.39 -31.97
CA ARG A 705 4.22 -21.76 -33.17
C ARG A 705 2.71 -21.77 -32.94
N GLY A 706 2.25 -22.19 -31.76
CA GLY A 706 0.85 -22.11 -31.36
C GLY A 706 0.36 -20.67 -31.27
N LEU A 707 1.16 -19.78 -30.69
CA LEU A 707 0.87 -18.34 -30.62
C LEU A 707 0.83 -17.68 -32.00
N CYS A 708 1.79 -17.98 -32.87
CA CYS A 708 1.79 -17.49 -34.25
C CYS A 708 0.56 -17.99 -35.02
N ASN A 709 0.21 -19.27 -34.90
CA ASN A 709 -0.99 -19.82 -35.53
C ASN A 709 -2.27 -19.16 -34.99
N PHE A 710 -2.40 -18.95 -33.68
CA PHE A 710 -3.56 -18.32 -33.05
C PHE A 710 -3.74 -16.84 -33.45
N LEU A 711 -2.63 -16.11 -33.62
CA LEU A 711 -2.70 -14.74 -34.12
C LEU A 711 -3.12 -14.67 -35.60
N MET A 712 -2.81 -15.71 -36.39
CA MET A 712 -3.10 -15.80 -37.82
C MET A 712 -4.40 -16.55 -38.17
N SER A 713 -5.11 -17.15 -37.20
CA SER A 713 -6.30 -17.99 -37.46
C SER A 713 -7.59 -17.20 -37.68
N ASP A 714 -7.53 -15.87 -37.56
CA ASP A 714 -8.64 -14.94 -37.67
C ASP A 714 -8.42 -14.09 -38.92
N GLU A 715 -9.01 -14.50 -40.05
CA GLU A 715 -8.79 -13.88 -41.37
C GLU A 715 -9.40 -12.47 -41.46
N ASP A 716 -10.40 -12.17 -40.62
CA ASP A 716 -11.06 -10.86 -40.56
C ASP A 716 -10.24 -9.82 -39.75
N TYR A 717 -9.21 -10.25 -39.01
CA TYR A 717 -8.41 -9.39 -38.13
C TYR A 717 -7.04 -9.02 -38.75
N ASP A 718 -7.02 -7.97 -39.59
CA ASP A 718 -5.78 -7.46 -40.21
C ASP A 718 -4.84 -6.78 -39.19
N ASP A 719 -4.03 -7.60 -38.51
CA ASP A 719 -2.96 -7.14 -37.63
C ASP A 719 -1.59 -7.19 -38.33
N ARG A 720 -1.33 -6.17 -39.15
CA ARG A 720 -0.02 -5.97 -39.81
C ARG A 720 1.16 -6.03 -38.83
N THR A 721 0.98 -5.64 -37.56
CA THR A 721 2.05 -5.71 -36.54
C THR A 721 2.35 -7.15 -36.15
N ALA A 722 1.31 -7.97 -35.92
CA ALA A 722 1.46 -9.40 -35.72
C ALA A 722 2.10 -10.08 -36.94
N GLN A 723 1.61 -9.81 -38.16
CA GLN A 723 2.15 -10.40 -39.40
C GLN A 723 3.65 -10.14 -39.57
N VAL A 724 4.10 -8.89 -39.36
CA VAL A 724 5.52 -8.51 -39.44
C VAL A 724 6.34 -9.26 -38.37
N LEU A 725 5.90 -9.23 -37.11
CA LEU A 725 6.57 -9.92 -36.01
C LEU A 725 6.68 -11.43 -36.23
N ILE A 726 5.59 -12.08 -36.66
CA ILE A 726 5.52 -13.51 -36.98
C ILE A 726 6.45 -13.83 -38.17
N GLY A 727 6.50 -12.97 -39.19
CA GLY A 727 7.42 -13.10 -40.32
C GLY A 727 8.90 -13.04 -39.89
N HIS A 728 9.25 -12.18 -38.94
CA HIS A 728 10.60 -12.11 -38.38
C HIS A 728 10.93 -13.33 -37.50
N ILE A 729 10.00 -13.77 -36.64
CA ILE A 729 10.18 -14.94 -35.77
C ILE A 729 10.30 -16.22 -36.60
N SER A 730 9.47 -16.40 -37.62
CA SER A 730 9.50 -17.58 -38.50
C SER A 730 10.84 -17.72 -39.21
N LYS A 731 11.41 -16.62 -39.73
CA LYS A 731 12.76 -16.59 -40.32
C LYS A 731 13.85 -16.98 -39.31
N LYS A 732 13.69 -16.59 -38.03
CA LYS A 732 14.65 -16.85 -36.95
C LYS A 732 14.58 -18.27 -36.41
N MET A 733 13.37 -18.84 -36.27
CA MET A 733 13.09 -20.12 -35.61
C MET A 733 13.02 -21.32 -36.57
N ASN A 734 13.62 -21.23 -37.76
CA ASN A 734 13.37 -22.07 -38.94
C ASN A 734 13.46 -23.62 -38.79
N LYS A 735 13.87 -24.19 -37.64
CA LYS A 735 13.76 -25.63 -37.30
C LYS A 735 13.44 -25.95 -35.82
N GLN A 736 13.16 -24.97 -34.97
CA GLN A 736 13.01 -25.18 -33.52
C GLN A 736 11.52 -25.22 -33.10
N THR A 737 10.93 -26.41 -33.13
CA THR A 737 9.59 -26.67 -32.59
C THR A 737 9.67 -27.72 -31.49
N PHE A 738 9.37 -27.30 -30.26
CA PHE A 738 9.31 -28.16 -29.09
C PHE A 738 7.83 -28.41 -28.76
N PRO A 739 7.26 -29.61 -29.06
CA PRO A 739 5.87 -29.90 -28.74
C PRO A 739 5.71 -30.11 -27.23
N GLU A 740 4.77 -29.38 -26.62
CA GLU A 740 4.36 -29.65 -25.25
C GLU A 740 3.82 -31.09 -25.15
N ARG A 741 4.21 -31.84 -24.10
CA ARG A 741 3.74 -33.21 -23.85
C ARG A 741 3.04 -33.29 -22.50
N CYS A 742 1.98 -34.09 -22.43
CA CYS A 742 1.22 -34.35 -21.21
C CYS A 742 2.08 -35.11 -20.19
N SER A 743 2.15 -34.61 -18.96
CA SER A 743 2.95 -35.19 -17.87
C SER A 743 2.47 -36.59 -17.51
N LEU A 744 1.15 -36.83 -17.58
CA LEU A 744 0.49 -38.09 -17.26
C LEU A 744 0.67 -39.15 -18.36
N CYS A 745 0.34 -38.84 -19.62
CA CYS A 745 0.32 -39.84 -20.71
C CYS A 745 1.32 -39.62 -21.86
N LYS A 746 2.20 -38.62 -21.78
CA LYS A 746 3.28 -38.27 -22.76
C LYS A 746 2.83 -37.91 -24.19
N GLU A 747 1.54 -37.99 -24.47
CA GLU A 747 0.85 -37.47 -25.65
C GLU A 747 1.09 -35.97 -25.86
N ILE A 748 0.99 -35.51 -27.11
CA ILE A 748 1.17 -34.10 -27.45
C ILE A 748 -0.01 -33.27 -26.92
N LEU A 749 0.30 -32.09 -26.37
CA LEU A 749 -0.65 -31.06 -25.98
C LEU A 749 -0.73 -30.00 -27.09
N PRO A 750 -1.73 -30.05 -27.98
CA PRO A 750 -1.87 -29.07 -29.05
C PRO A 750 -2.22 -27.68 -28.50
N PHE A 751 -1.85 -26.64 -29.24
CA PHE A 751 -2.27 -25.27 -28.96
C PHE A 751 -3.57 -24.98 -29.70
N THR A 752 -4.69 -25.49 -29.17
CA THR A 752 -6.05 -25.26 -29.70
C THR A 752 -6.79 -24.13 -28.99
N ASP A 753 -6.50 -23.91 -27.71
CA ASP A 753 -7.15 -22.91 -26.87
C ASP A 753 -6.13 -22.09 -26.06
N ARG A 754 -6.44 -20.82 -25.78
CA ARG A 754 -5.55 -19.88 -25.07
C ARG A 754 -5.57 -20.03 -23.55
N LYS A 755 -6.64 -20.59 -22.98
CA LYS A 755 -6.90 -20.79 -21.53
C LYS A 755 -6.54 -22.20 -21.06
N GLN A 756 -6.64 -23.21 -21.93
CA GLN A 756 -6.37 -24.62 -21.59
C GLN A 756 -5.72 -25.43 -22.72
N ALA A 757 -5.19 -26.59 -22.37
CA ALA A 757 -4.64 -27.60 -23.26
C ALA A 757 -5.27 -28.95 -22.93
N VAL A 758 -5.71 -29.69 -23.94
CA VAL A 758 -6.32 -31.02 -23.77
C VAL A 758 -5.52 -32.01 -24.61
N CYS A 759 -5.01 -33.09 -24.00
CA CYS A 759 -4.33 -34.14 -24.76
C CYS A 759 -5.33 -35.06 -25.48
N SER A 760 -4.85 -35.86 -26.43
CA SER A 760 -5.62 -36.92 -27.11
C SER A 760 -6.38 -37.86 -26.17
N ASN A 761 -5.84 -38.14 -24.97
CA ASN A 761 -6.47 -38.97 -23.93
C ASN A 761 -7.37 -38.18 -22.94
N GLY A 762 -7.74 -36.94 -23.24
CA GLY A 762 -8.71 -36.16 -22.45
C GLY A 762 -8.18 -35.45 -21.19
N HIS A 763 -6.91 -35.63 -20.79
CA HIS A 763 -6.32 -34.85 -19.69
C HIS A 763 -6.30 -33.35 -20.01
N ILE A 764 -6.82 -32.53 -19.09
CA ILE A 764 -6.95 -31.07 -19.21
C ILE A 764 -5.91 -30.37 -18.35
N TRP A 765 -5.21 -29.39 -18.92
CA TRP A 765 -4.26 -28.52 -18.22
C TRP A 765 -4.59 -27.06 -18.50
N LEU A 766 -4.66 -26.23 -17.46
CA LEU A 766 -4.81 -24.78 -17.64
C LEU A 766 -3.50 -24.18 -18.17
N ARG A 767 -3.59 -23.17 -19.05
CA ARG A 767 -2.42 -22.48 -19.61
C ARG A 767 -2.06 -21.28 -18.74
N CYS A 768 -0.76 -21.04 -18.58
CA CYS A 768 -0.23 -19.83 -17.96
C CYS A 768 -0.62 -18.62 -18.79
N PHE A 769 -1.43 -17.69 -18.30
CA PHE A 769 -1.85 -16.52 -19.12
C PHE A 769 -0.67 -15.58 -19.49
N LEU A 770 0.49 -15.70 -18.83
CA LEU A 770 1.68 -14.89 -19.10
C LEU A 770 2.56 -15.46 -20.22
N THR A 771 2.75 -16.78 -20.28
CA THR A 771 3.66 -17.47 -21.24
C THR A 771 2.94 -18.42 -22.18
N TYR A 772 1.65 -18.67 -21.96
CA TYR A 772 0.75 -19.61 -22.63
C TYR A 772 1.16 -21.09 -22.60
N GLN A 773 2.24 -21.46 -21.90
CA GLN A 773 2.59 -22.85 -21.60
C GLN A 773 1.51 -23.52 -20.75
N SER A 774 1.33 -24.83 -20.93
CA SER A 774 0.51 -25.68 -20.07
C SER A 774 1.08 -25.77 -18.64
N CYS A 775 0.27 -25.41 -17.63
CA CYS A 775 0.60 -25.56 -16.23
C CYS A 775 0.36 -27.01 -15.79
N GLN A 776 1.37 -27.86 -15.98
CA GLN A 776 1.31 -29.29 -15.64
C GLN A 776 1.82 -29.62 -14.22
N SER A 777 1.97 -28.59 -13.39
CA SER A 777 2.29 -28.67 -11.96
C SER A 777 1.05 -28.30 -11.14
N LEU A 778 0.86 -28.95 -9.99
CA LEU A 778 -0.16 -28.57 -9.01
C LEU A 778 0.19 -27.26 -8.28
N ILE A 779 1.45 -26.82 -8.36
CA ILE A 779 1.91 -25.54 -7.80
C ILE A 779 1.92 -24.50 -8.92
N TYR A 780 1.05 -23.52 -8.79
CA TYR A 780 0.89 -22.40 -9.72
C TYR A 780 0.52 -21.12 -8.95
N ARG A 781 0.67 -19.99 -9.63
CA ARG A 781 0.30 -18.66 -9.12
C ARG A 781 -1.04 -18.19 -9.68
N ARG A 782 -1.74 -17.32 -8.96
CA ARG A 782 -3.07 -16.79 -9.33
C ARG A 782 -3.12 -15.28 -9.35
N CYS A 783 -3.82 -14.73 -10.33
CA CYS A 783 -4.22 -13.33 -10.37
C CYS A 783 -5.21 -13.02 -9.25
N LEU A 784 -4.94 -12.01 -8.41
CA LEU A 784 -5.76 -11.67 -7.23
C LEU A 784 -7.26 -11.45 -7.54
N LEU A 785 -7.55 -10.88 -8.72
CA LEU A 785 -8.90 -10.40 -9.10
C LEU A 785 -9.68 -11.32 -10.06
N HIS A 786 -9.05 -12.31 -10.69
CA HIS A 786 -9.65 -13.10 -11.78
C HIS A 786 -9.34 -14.60 -11.73
N ASP A 787 -8.64 -15.04 -10.69
CA ASP A 787 -8.19 -16.43 -10.49
C ASP A 787 -7.40 -17.06 -11.66
N SER A 788 -7.00 -16.24 -12.63
CA SER A 788 -6.26 -16.66 -13.82
C SER A 788 -4.89 -17.18 -13.40
N ILE A 789 -4.47 -18.31 -13.98
CA ILE A 789 -3.30 -19.06 -13.51
C ILE A 789 -2.02 -18.67 -14.27
N ALA A 790 -0.92 -18.53 -13.53
CA ALA A 790 0.42 -18.43 -14.08
C ALA A 790 1.36 -19.49 -13.51
N ARG A 791 2.33 -19.94 -14.31
CA ARG A 791 3.39 -20.86 -13.89
C ARG A 791 4.33 -20.17 -12.86
N HIS A 792 4.91 -20.94 -11.94
CA HIS A 792 6.05 -20.47 -11.13
C HIS A 792 7.34 -20.46 -11.96
N PRO A 793 8.21 -19.45 -11.79
CA PRO A 793 9.57 -19.51 -12.32
C PRO A 793 10.34 -20.64 -11.65
N VAL A 794 11.00 -21.50 -12.42
CA VAL A 794 11.93 -22.52 -11.90
C VAL A 794 13.36 -21.98 -11.93
N PRO A 795 14.32 -22.55 -11.14
CA PRO A 795 15.71 -22.10 -11.14
C PRO A 795 16.34 -22.06 -12.54
N GLU A 796 16.00 -23.03 -13.38
CA GLU A 796 16.48 -23.24 -14.75
C GLU A 796 15.88 -22.25 -15.77
N ASP A 797 14.82 -21.52 -15.42
CA ASP A 797 14.22 -20.55 -16.35
C ASP A 797 15.20 -19.40 -16.65
N PRO A 798 15.42 -19.02 -17.91
CA PRO A 798 16.25 -17.88 -18.26
C PRO A 798 15.59 -16.56 -17.80
N ASP A 799 16.40 -15.52 -17.59
CA ASP A 799 15.94 -14.24 -17.05
C ASP A 799 14.78 -13.61 -17.83
N TRP A 800 14.67 -13.88 -19.14
CA TRP A 800 13.54 -13.39 -19.94
C TRP A 800 12.22 -14.10 -19.63
N ILE A 801 12.22 -15.41 -19.35
CA ILE A 801 11.03 -16.12 -18.86
C ILE A 801 10.69 -15.64 -17.45
N LYS A 802 11.69 -15.47 -16.58
CA LYS A 802 11.49 -14.91 -15.23
C LYS A 802 10.84 -13.52 -15.27
N ARG A 803 11.29 -12.62 -16.17
CA ARG A 803 10.66 -11.30 -16.42
C ARG A 803 9.22 -11.40 -16.94
N LEU A 804 8.93 -12.30 -17.88
CA LEU A 804 7.56 -12.53 -18.35
C LEU A 804 6.66 -13.03 -17.22
N LEU A 805 7.14 -13.98 -16.41
CA LEU A 805 6.43 -14.53 -15.26
C LEU A 805 6.24 -13.54 -14.10
N GLN A 806 7.07 -12.49 -14.01
CA GLN A 806 6.92 -11.39 -13.05
C GLN A 806 5.95 -10.29 -13.52
N SER A 807 5.42 -10.38 -14.75
CA SER A 807 4.48 -9.38 -15.27
C SER A 807 3.09 -9.48 -14.60
N PRO A 808 2.38 -8.35 -14.43
CA PRO A 808 1.03 -8.34 -13.87
C PRO A 808 0.00 -8.95 -14.83
N CYS A 809 -1.21 -9.17 -14.34
CA CYS A 809 -2.33 -9.67 -15.14
C CYS A 809 -2.67 -8.75 -16.34
N PRO A 810 -2.64 -9.24 -17.60
CA PRO A 810 -2.94 -8.43 -18.78
C PRO A 810 -4.41 -8.01 -18.86
N PHE A 811 -5.28 -8.57 -18.01
CA PHE A 811 -6.71 -8.24 -17.97
C PHE A 811 -7.08 -7.18 -16.91
N CYS A 812 -6.25 -6.96 -15.87
CA CYS A 812 -6.58 -6.04 -14.75
C CYS A 812 -5.39 -5.40 -14.00
N ASP A 813 -4.16 -5.56 -14.49
CA ASP A 813 -2.92 -5.08 -13.83
C ASP A 813 -2.59 -5.68 -12.45
N SER A 814 -3.40 -6.61 -11.95
CA SER A 814 -3.17 -7.23 -10.64
C SER A 814 -1.86 -8.04 -10.58
N PRO A 815 -1.12 -8.03 -9.44
CA PRO A 815 -0.04 -8.97 -9.19
C PRO A 815 -0.52 -10.43 -9.14
N VAL A 816 0.43 -11.36 -9.26
CA VAL A 816 0.19 -12.79 -9.47
C VAL A 816 0.98 -13.59 -8.42
N PHE A 817 0.26 -14.19 -7.47
CA PHE A 817 0.81 -14.82 -6.25
C PHE A 817 0.83 -16.33 -6.34
#